data_AF-A0A0R3SD78-F1
#
_entry.id   AF-A0A0R3SD78-F1
#
_cell.length_a   1.000
_cell.length_b   1.000
_cell.length_c   1.000
_cell.angle_alpha   90.00
_cell.angle_beta   90.00
_cell.angle_gamma   90.00
#
_symmetry.space_group_name_H-M   'P 1'
#
loop_
_entity.id
_entity.type
_entity.pdbx_description
1 polymer ?
#
loop_
_entity_poly.entity_id
_entity_poly.type
_entity_poly.pdbx_seq_one_letter_code
_entity_poly.pdbx_strand_id
1 'polypeptide(L)'
;MPSGTGKTTSILSLVVAYMKAHPGSIEKFVYCSRTVPELEKVMGEMKALDLYYKTETGSSNGCGLLAVALSSRKNLCIEPSVKKAGDGVTTDTNCRKLTASFVRRQHRDNEDVPICTFYENFDNGGREEIIPTGVYSLVKDLQAYGKSKGYCPYFLARLALIHANIIVYSYYYMLDPKIAALVSSDFPKNTVVVFDEAHNIDNVCIESMSCVISRRSLDRCNQGLEKLASRVAEVKRNDAARLQEEYNRLVTGLRETNVNRETDIVLANPTLPTEILNQAIPGSLRSADSFISFLRRLLEYVKLRLRVAHVVHETPVSFLKDCLEKVCIDKRALMYAAERLRSMLDAMEFADLGVFSGLTLLCNFATLVSTYTKGFCVIIEPFDERAPTVVNPILYFHCMDASFAIQPIFDRYTSVILTSGTLSPLDMYPRILNFHPVNTASLTMTLARNCVCPMIVSRGNDQVAMTTKFESREDLAVTRNYGHLLAEMASIVPDGIVAFFPSYHYLESTFAMWYEQACENGRGAILLSVARGKVSEGIDFDHHLGRCVIMFGVPYVYTQSRIFKARLEYLRDQYNIRPNEFITFDAMRHAAQCLGRAIRGKSDYGIMILADKRFARSDKRCKLPSWIQAQLSDAFVNLSTEEAAQACRRFLRVMGSQPFRREDQLGLALLTHQDVEAMVKERAENVVIQKYTNTAAAKGNPGGGLATGLVVPGSQIPVRLATGMMPPPSQM
;
A
#
# COMPACT_ATOMS: atom_id res chain seq x y z
N MET A 1 -13.93 6.08 -5.46
CA MET A 1 -14.23 7.54 -5.62
C MET A 1 -13.14 8.17 -6.46
N PRO A 2 -13.43 9.07 -7.42
CA PRO A 2 -12.42 9.73 -8.26
C PRO A 2 -11.44 10.59 -7.46
N SER A 3 -10.23 10.80 -7.99
CA SER A 3 -9.27 11.76 -7.43
C SER A 3 -9.85 13.18 -7.38
N GLY A 4 -9.53 13.92 -6.32
CA GLY A 4 -9.92 15.32 -6.16
C GLY A 4 -11.37 15.59 -5.71
N THR A 5 -12.07 14.57 -5.21
CA THR A 5 -13.47 14.69 -4.73
C THR A 5 -13.60 14.86 -3.20
N GLY A 6 -12.50 15.03 -2.47
CA GLY A 6 -12.55 15.12 -0.99
C GLY A 6 -12.88 13.78 -0.32
N LYS A 7 -12.30 12.69 -0.85
CA LYS A 7 -12.56 11.31 -0.40
C LYS A 7 -12.32 11.15 1.10
N THR A 8 -11.14 11.57 1.54
CA THR A 8 -10.68 11.47 2.92
C THR A 8 -11.60 12.25 3.86
N THR A 9 -11.87 13.52 3.57
CA THR A 9 -12.78 14.35 4.37
C THR A 9 -14.17 13.72 4.47
N SER A 10 -14.73 13.24 3.36
CA SER A 10 -16.06 12.60 3.34
C SER A 10 -16.13 11.34 4.21
N ILE A 11 -15.10 10.50 4.14
CA ILE A 11 -14.99 9.27 4.96
C ILE A 11 -14.87 9.64 6.43
N LEU A 12 -13.98 10.58 6.78
CA LEU A 12 -13.78 11.03 8.15
C LEU A 12 -15.06 11.64 8.75
N SER A 13 -15.74 12.52 8.01
CA SER A 13 -16.99 13.15 8.45
C SER A 13 -18.09 12.12 8.71
N LEU A 14 -18.26 11.14 7.82
CA LEU A 14 -19.27 10.08 7.99
C LEU A 14 -18.97 9.23 9.23
N VAL A 15 -17.71 8.81 9.40
CA VAL A 15 -17.31 7.95 10.52
C VAL A 15 -17.46 8.68 11.85
N VAL A 16 -16.97 9.93 11.94
CA VAL A 16 -17.09 10.73 13.18
C VAL A 16 -18.57 10.93 13.54
N ALA A 17 -19.42 11.25 12.55
CA ALA A 17 -20.86 11.37 12.77
C ALA A 17 -21.47 10.05 13.25
N TYR A 18 -21.07 8.92 12.67
CA TYR A 18 -21.58 7.60 13.04
C TYR A 18 -21.16 7.18 14.45
N MET A 19 -19.89 7.39 14.83
CA MET A 19 -19.37 7.11 16.17
C MET A 19 -20.09 7.95 17.25
N LYS A 20 -20.49 9.18 16.91
CA LYS A 20 -21.26 10.05 17.80
C LYS A 20 -22.73 9.66 17.91
N ALA A 21 -23.37 9.32 16.80
CA ALA A 21 -24.77 8.93 16.78
C ALA A 21 -25.01 7.54 17.40
N HIS A 22 -24.05 6.62 17.26
CA HIS A 22 -24.16 5.25 17.75
C HIS A 22 -22.95 4.82 18.59
N PRO A 23 -22.80 5.37 19.82
CA PRO A 23 -21.72 4.97 20.73
C PRO A 23 -21.73 3.45 20.98
N GLY A 24 -20.59 2.79 20.79
CA GLY A 24 -20.42 1.34 21.02
C GLY A 24 -20.58 0.45 19.79
N SER A 25 -21.17 0.95 18.69
CA SER A 25 -21.22 0.20 17.42
C SER A 25 -19.86 0.13 16.72
N ILE A 26 -19.12 1.24 16.76
CA ILE A 26 -17.76 1.38 16.26
C ILE A 26 -16.93 1.90 17.44
N GLU A 27 -16.07 1.06 17.99
CA GLU A 27 -15.16 1.47 19.08
C GLU A 27 -13.93 2.20 18.53
N LYS A 28 -13.41 1.70 17.40
CA LYS A 28 -12.22 2.23 16.75
C LYS A 28 -12.38 2.34 15.25
N PHE A 29 -11.74 3.37 14.70
CA PHE A 29 -11.59 3.59 13.29
C PHE A 29 -10.11 3.63 12.91
N VAL A 30 -9.73 2.80 11.96
CA VAL A 30 -8.35 2.67 11.49
C VAL A 30 -8.25 3.11 10.04
N TYR A 31 -7.53 4.19 9.78
CA TYR A 31 -7.24 4.70 8.45
C TYR A 31 -5.82 4.29 8.04
N CYS A 32 -5.74 3.51 6.98
CA CYS A 32 -4.48 3.02 6.44
C CYS A 32 -4.15 3.78 5.16
N SER A 33 -3.01 4.44 5.12
CA SER A 33 -2.46 5.09 3.91
C SER A 33 -1.12 4.48 3.52
N ARG A 34 -0.61 4.83 2.33
CA ARG A 34 0.64 4.26 1.84
C ARG A 34 1.87 5.04 2.34
N THR A 35 1.84 6.37 2.28
CA THR A 35 3.01 7.22 2.55
C THR A 35 2.83 8.13 3.76
N VAL A 36 3.93 8.52 4.41
CA VAL A 36 3.92 9.42 5.58
C VAL A 36 3.30 10.79 5.28
N PRO A 37 3.59 11.44 4.13
CA PRO A 37 2.92 12.70 3.78
C PRO A 37 1.41 12.57 3.68
N GLU A 38 0.88 11.43 3.18
CA GLU A 38 -0.57 11.19 3.17
C GLU A 38 -1.12 11.10 4.59
N LEU A 39 -0.42 10.44 5.52
CA LEU A 39 -0.84 10.40 6.94
C LEU A 39 -0.94 11.82 7.53
N GLU A 40 0.03 12.68 7.23
CA GLU A 40 -0.02 14.08 7.68
C GLU A 40 -1.18 14.86 7.05
N LYS A 41 -1.50 14.60 5.78
CA LYS A 41 -2.68 15.19 5.11
C LYS A 41 -3.99 14.75 5.78
N VAL A 42 -4.16 13.46 6.02
CA VAL A 42 -5.34 12.91 6.71
C VAL A 42 -5.51 13.54 8.10
N MET A 43 -4.42 13.67 8.86
CA MET A 43 -4.47 14.33 10.17
C MET A 43 -4.76 15.83 10.08
N GLY A 44 -4.29 16.51 9.03
CA GLY A 44 -4.65 17.89 8.75
C GLY A 44 -6.14 18.08 8.46
N GLU A 45 -6.74 17.18 7.67
CA GLU A 45 -8.17 17.17 7.39
C GLU A 45 -8.99 16.86 8.65
N MET A 46 -8.52 15.92 9.49
CA MET A 46 -9.16 15.61 10.77
C MET A 46 -9.12 16.81 11.72
N LYS A 47 -8.03 17.58 11.75
CA LYS A 47 -7.96 18.84 12.53
C LYS A 47 -8.97 19.89 12.04
N ALA A 48 -9.13 20.02 10.73
CA ALA A 48 -10.11 20.93 10.15
C ALA A 48 -11.55 20.50 10.52
N LEU A 49 -11.83 19.20 10.51
CA LEU A 49 -13.12 18.64 10.94
C LEU A 49 -13.37 18.87 12.44
N ASP A 50 -12.36 18.68 13.30
CA ASP A 50 -12.47 18.92 14.74
C ASP A 50 -12.74 20.40 15.05
N LEU A 51 -12.05 21.31 14.35
CA LEU A 51 -12.30 22.75 14.45
C LEU A 51 -13.72 23.12 13.99
N TYR A 52 -14.19 22.55 12.88
CA TYR A 52 -15.55 22.76 12.40
C TYR A 52 -16.58 22.28 13.43
N TYR A 53 -16.37 21.11 14.02
CA TYR A 53 -17.25 20.59 15.07
C TYR A 53 -17.27 21.51 16.30
N LYS A 54 -16.11 22.04 16.68
CA LYS A 54 -15.97 23.01 17.78
C LYS A 54 -16.76 24.29 17.52
N THR A 55 -16.72 24.82 16.30
CA THR A 55 -17.45 26.04 15.94
C THR A 55 -18.96 25.84 15.92
N GLU A 56 -19.44 24.71 15.39
CA GLU A 56 -20.88 24.46 15.24
C GLU A 56 -21.55 24.06 16.57
N THR A 57 -20.87 23.31 17.43
CA THR A 57 -21.44 22.81 18.70
C THR A 57 -21.16 23.73 19.89
N GLY A 58 -20.26 24.70 19.76
CA GLY A 58 -19.82 25.56 20.86
C GLY A 58 -19.06 24.83 21.99
N SER A 59 -18.73 23.55 21.81
CA SER A 59 -18.05 22.73 22.83
C SER A 59 -16.55 23.06 22.90
N SER A 60 -16.01 23.24 24.10
CA SER A 60 -14.57 23.52 24.29
C SER A 60 -13.66 22.39 23.79
N ASN A 61 -14.16 21.15 23.82
CA ASN A 61 -13.40 19.91 23.59
C ASN A 61 -13.51 19.36 22.16
N GLY A 62 -13.97 20.17 21.21
CA GLY A 62 -14.10 19.77 19.80
C GLY A 62 -15.01 18.55 19.64
N CYS A 63 -14.61 17.60 18.78
CA CYS A 63 -15.34 16.35 18.63
C CYS A 63 -15.20 15.42 19.85
N GLY A 64 -14.34 15.73 20.84
CA GLY A 64 -14.14 14.89 22.03
C GLY A 64 -13.67 13.46 21.74
N LEU A 65 -13.09 13.23 20.56
CA LEU A 65 -12.47 11.97 20.16
C LEU A 65 -10.95 12.12 20.16
N LEU A 66 -10.23 11.04 20.47
CA LEU A 66 -8.79 10.99 20.37
C LEU A 66 -8.37 10.43 19.01
N ALA A 67 -7.67 11.24 18.21
CA ALA A 67 -7.12 10.86 16.92
C ALA A 67 -5.58 10.89 16.96
N VAL A 68 -4.94 9.75 16.66
CA VAL A 68 -3.48 9.58 16.76
C VAL A 68 -2.91 9.02 15.47
N ALA A 69 -1.84 9.63 14.98
CA ALA A 69 -1.05 9.07 13.89
C ALA A 69 0.14 8.23 14.42
N LEU A 70 0.41 7.10 13.78
CA LEU A 70 1.58 6.26 14.06
C LEU A 70 2.48 6.12 12.83
N SER A 71 3.79 6.23 13.07
CA SER A 71 4.83 6.05 12.06
C SER A 71 6.06 5.36 12.70
N SER A 72 7.08 5.08 11.89
CA SER A 72 8.36 4.51 12.33
C SER A 72 9.11 5.39 13.32
N ARG A 73 10.03 4.78 14.09
CA ARG A 73 10.90 5.47 15.05
C ARG A 73 11.70 6.59 14.40
N LYS A 74 12.10 6.43 13.13
CA LYS A 74 12.79 7.47 12.34
C LYS A 74 12.05 8.82 12.34
N ASN A 75 10.72 8.79 12.32
CA ASN A 75 9.90 10.00 12.23
C ASN A 75 9.41 10.52 13.58
N LEU A 76 9.57 9.77 14.68
CA LEU A 76 9.09 10.16 16.01
C LEU A 76 10.22 10.32 17.04
N CYS A 77 11.43 9.86 16.75
CA CYS A 77 12.56 9.94 17.66
C CYS A 77 13.05 11.39 17.84
N ILE A 78 13.19 11.78 19.11
CA ILE A 78 13.69 13.10 19.52
C ILE A 78 15.12 13.06 20.08
N GLU A 79 15.61 11.86 20.41
CA GLU A 79 16.94 11.62 20.96
C GLU A 79 18.04 11.97 19.93
N PRO A 80 18.90 12.96 20.17
CA PRO A 80 19.84 13.47 19.17
C PRO A 80 20.85 12.42 18.67
N SER A 81 21.30 11.53 19.56
CA SER A 81 22.25 10.46 19.23
C SER A 81 21.67 9.47 18.21
N VAL A 82 20.38 9.14 18.37
CA VAL A 82 19.65 8.19 17.50
C VAL A 82 19.17 8.86 16.22
N LYS A 83 18.69 10.11 16.30
CA LYS A 83 18.12 10.85 15.16
C LYS A 83 19.12 11.10 14.02
N LYS A 84 20.42 11.19 14.32
CA LYS A 84 21.49 11.38 13.34
C LYS A 84 21.70 10.18 12.40
N ALA A 85 21.22 8.99 12.76
CA ALA A 85 21.51 7.75 12.03
C ALA A 85 20.90 7.69 10.61
N GLY A 86 19.90 8.52 10.29
CA GLY A 86 19.32 8.69 8.95
C GLY A 86 18.47 7.51 8.44
N ASP A 87 18.88 6.27 8.70
CA ASP A 87 18.22 5.04 8.25
C ASP A 87 17.31 4.42 9.32
N GLY A 88 16.22 3.79 8.89
CA GLY A 88 15.23 3.19 9.82
C GLY A 88 15.82 2.05 10.66
N VAL A 89 16.52 1.11 10.02
CA VAL A 89 17.08 -0.09 10.70
C VAL A 89 18.16 0.31 11.73
N THR A 90 19.00 1.28 11.40
CA THR A 90 20.03 1.79 12.31
C THR A 90 19.41 2.59 13.45
N THR A 91 18.37 3.38 13.18
CA THR A 91 17.57 4.08 14.20
C THR A 91 16.98 3.08 15.21
N ASP A 92 16.38 1.99 14.73
CA ASP A 92 15.78 0.97 15.60
C ASP A 92 16.84 0.26 16.46
N THR A 93 18.00 -0.03 15.87
CA THR A 93 19.15 -0.65 16.54
C THR A 93 19.71 0.27 17.62
N ASN A 94 19.96 1.54 17.29
CA ASN A 94 20.49 2.53 18.25
C ASN A 94 19.48 2.85 19.35
N CYS A 95 18.19 2.88 19.04
CA CYS A 95 17.14 3.02 20.06
C CYS A 95 17.17 1.83 21.03
N ARG A 96 17.29 0.58 20.53
CA ARG A 96 17.40 -0.61 21.39
C ARG A 96 18.66 -0.58 22.26
N LYS A 97 19.79 -0.10 21.75
CA LYS A 97 21.03 0.07 22.54
C LYS A 97 20.83 0.93 23.80
N LEU A 98 19.87 1.84 23.79
CA LEU A 98 19.58 2.75 24.91
C LEU A 98 18.36 2.33 25.75
N THR A 99 17.47 1.50 25.21
CA THR A 99 16.15 1.20 25.83
C THR A 99 15.98 -0.25 26.27
N ALA A 100 16.87 -1.15 25.86
CA ALA A 100 16.77 -2.56 26.22
C ALA A 100 16.80 -2.77 27.75
N SER A 101 15.94 -3.66 28.26
CA SER A 101 15.80 -3.88 29.71
C SER A 101 17.11 -4.19 30.44
N PHE A 102 18.02 -4.93 29.83
CA PHE A 102 19.31 -5.26 30.43
C PHE A 102 20.25 -4.05 30.50
N VAL A 103 20.23 -3.16 29.51
CA VAL A 103 21.01 -1.90 29.54
C VAL A 103 20.48 -1.01 30.66
N ARG A 104 19.15 -0.91 30.78
CA ARG A 104 18.50 -0.16 31.86
C ARG A 104 18.83 -0.74 33.24
N ARG A 105 18.93 -2.06 33.37
CA ARG A 105 19.36 -2.73 34.60
C ARG A 105 20.81 -2.41 34.92
N GLN A 106 21.70 -2.56 33.94
CA GLN A 106 23.13 -2.22 34.10
C GLN A 106 23.33 -0.76 34.47
N HIS A 107 22.51 0.16 33.97
CA HIS A 107 22.57 1.57 34.36
C HIS A 107 22.19 1.82 35.82
N ARG A 108 21.26 1.03 36.39
CA ARG A 108 20.95 1.12 37.83
C ARG A 108 22.13 0.70 38.71
N ASP A 109 22.93 -0.24 38.21
CA ASP A 109 24.12 -0.73 38.91
C ASP A 109 25.35 0.16 38.62
N ASN A 110 25.40 0.81 37.46
CA ASN A 110 26.49 1.66 36.99
C ASN A 110 25.98 2.85 36.15
N GLU A 111 26.03 4.06 36.71
CA GLU A 111 25.50 5.29 36.08
C GLU A 111 26.22 5.68 34.77
N ASP A 112 27.41 5.15 34.50
CA ASP A 112 28.18 5.47 33.28
C ASP A 112 27.56 4.89 31.99
N VAL A 113 26.65 3.90 32.10
CA VAL A 113 26.04 3.25 30.93
C VAL A 113 25.00 4.19 30.29
N PRO A 114 25.09 4.54 29.01
CA PRO A 114 24.16 5.49 28.40
C PRO A 114 22.75 4.91 28.23
N ILE A 115 21.74 5.67 28.63
CA ILE A 115 20.32 5.34 28.50
C ILE A 115 19.53 6.47 27.83
N CYS A 116 18.31 6.17 27.39
CA CYS A 116 17.43 7.20 26.83
C CYS A 116 16.59 7.87 27.92
N THR A 117 16.95 9.10 28.29
CA THR A 117 16.24 9.91 29.30
C THR A 117 14.74 10.06 28.99
N PHE A 118 14.39 10.28 27.72
CA PHE A 118 12.99 10.41 27.29
C PHE A 118 12.17 9.14 27.50
N TYR A 119 12.79 7.96 27.39
CA TYR A 119 12.11 6.69 27.62
C TYR A 119 11.95 6.42 29.12
N GLU A 120 12.99 6.67 29.93
CA GLU A 120 12.88 6.51 31.39
C GLU A 120 11.81 7.41 31.99
N ASN A 121 11.76 8.69 31.58
CA ASN A 121 10.73 9.62 32.04
C ASN A 121 9.32 9.14 31.66
N PHE A 122 9.18 8.57 30.46
CA PHE A 122 7.93 7.97 30.02
C PHE A 122 7.57 6.71 30.84
N ASP A 123 8.55 5.88 31.16
CA ASP A 123 8.34 4.66 31.96
C ASP A 123 7.95 4.98 33.41
N ASN A 124 8.53 6.02 33.99
CA ASN A 124 8.34 6.42 35.38
C ASN A 124 7.03 7.19 35.64
N GLY A 125 6.51 7.94 34.66
CA GLY A 125 5.29 8.74 34.85
C GLY A 125 4.36 8.81 33.65
N GLY A 126 4.85 8.58 32.43
CA GLY A 126 4.06 8.70 31.20
C GLY A 126 3.09 7.55 30.93
N ARG A 127 3.18 6.42 31.65
CA ARG A 127 2.25 5.30 31.49
C ARG A 127 0.86 5.55 32.09
N GLU A 128 0.81 6.36 33.15
CA GLU A 128 -0.42 6.69 33.87
C GLU A 128 -1.13 7.91 33.25
N GLU A 129 -0.38 8.78 32.56
CA GLU A 129 -0.92 9.98 31.93
C GLU A 129 -1.54 9.65 30.55
N ILE A 130 -2.87 9.64 30.49
CA ILE A 130 -3.62 9.51 29.24
C ILE A 130 -3.56 10.84 28.47
N ILE A 131 -3.20 10.78 27.19
CA ILE A 131 -3.22 11.96 26.32
C ILE A 131 -4.65 12.51 26.24
N PRO A 132 -4.86 13.83 26.45
CA PRO A 132 -6.19 14.41 26.38
C PRO A 132 -6.81 14.24 25.00
N THR A 133 -8.14 14.36 24.92
CA THR A 133 -8.85 14.26 23.63
C THR A 133 -8.39 15.36 22.68
N GLY A 134 -8.14 14.99 21.42
CA GLY A 134 -7.63 15.89 20.40
C GLY A 134 -7.02 15.14 19.23
N VAL A 135 -6.53 15.90 18.25
CA VAL A 135 -5.94 15.37 17.02
C VAL A 135 -4.43 15.58 17.03
N TYR A 136 -3.68 14.47 17.11
CA TYR A 136 -2.23 14.46 17.28
C TYR A 136 -1.50 13.96 16.03
N SER A 137 -0.96 14.90 15.25
CA SER A 137 -0.07 14.61 14.12
C SER A 137 1.34 14.22 14.58
N LEU A 138 2.08 13.53 13.70
CA LEU A 138 3.39 12.94 13.97
C LEU A 138 4.43 13.96 14.44
N VAL A 139 4.84 14.87 13.55
CA VAL A 139 5.99 15.76 13.80
C VAL A 139 5.58 17.02 14.55
N LYS A 140 4.41 17.59 14.25
CA LYS A 140 4.02 18.89 14.81
C LYS A 140 3.47 18.79 16.24
N ASP A 141 2.72 17.73 16.55
CA ASP A 141 2.04 17.64 17.85
C ASP A 141 2.70 16.61 18.75
N LEU A 142 2.84 15.34 18.32
CA LEU A 142 3.39 14.29 19.19
C LEU A 142 4.84 14.55 19.59
N GLN A 143 5.71 14.95 18.65
CA GLN A 143 7.08 15.31 19.02
C GLN A 143 7.15 16.56 19.91
N ALA A 144 6.31 17.57 19.65
CA ALA A 144 6.29 18.79 20.46
C ALA A 144 5.79 18.51 21.88
N TYR A 145 4.73 17.71 22.00
CA TYR A 145 4.20 17.23 23.27
C TYR A 145 5.24 16.42 24.05
N GLY A 146 5.86 15.43 23.40
CA GLY A 146 6.92 14.63 24.02
C GLY A 146 8.13 15.47 24.44
N LYS A 147 8.52 16.50 23.69
CA LYS A 147 9.57 17.44 24.11
C LYS A 147 9.15 18.29 25.32
N SER A 148 7.92 18.77 25.35
CA SER A 148 7.43 19.62 26.45
C SER A 148 7.34 18.87 27.79
N LYS A 149 6.94 17.59 27.74
CA LYS A 149 6.81 16.71 28.92
C LYS A 149 8.08 15.91 29.23
N GLY A 150 9.04 15.88 28.30
CA GLY A 150 10.24 15.05 28.40
C GLY A 150 9.99 13.55 28.18
N TYR A 151 8.94 13.18 27.44
CA TYR A 151 8.57 11.80 27.13
C TYR A 151 8.95 11.38 25.72
N CYS A 152 9.20 10.08 25.53
CA CYS A 152 9.45 9.50 24.21
C CYS A 152 8.16 9.50 23.36
N PRO A 153 8.10 10.26 22.24
CA PRO A 153 6.87 10.35 21.44
C PRO A 153 6.45 9.02 20.82
N TYR A 154 7.40 8.15 20.49
CA TYR A 154 7.12 6.85 19.87
C TYR A 154 6.36 5.91 20.83
N PHE A 155 6.86 5.75 22.06
CA PHE A 155 6.20 4.89 23.05
C PHE A 155 4.90 5.52 23.58
N LEU A 156 4.88 6.85 23.71
CA LEU A 156 3.65 7.59 24.02
C LEU A 156 2.57 7.36 22.96
N ALA A 157 2.89 7.50 21.67
CA ALA A 157 1.95 7.24 20.60
C ALA A 157 1.46 5.79 20.63
N ARG A 158 2.35 4.82 20.88
CA ARG A 158 2.00 3.40 20.98
C ARG A 158 1.01 3.12 22.12
N LEU A 159 1.24 3.68 23.30
CA LEU A 159 0.30 3.57 24.43
C LEU A 159 -1.05 4.22 24.10
N ALA A 160 -1.02 5.38 23.45
CA ALA A 160 -2.23 6.10 23.06
C ALA A 160 -3.10 5.34 22.05
N LEU A 161 -2.56 4.40 21.27
CA LEU A 161 -3.35 3.55 20.36
C LEU A 161 -4.40 2.70 21.08
N ILE A 162 -4.14 2.34 22.35
CA ILE A 162 -5.07 1.55 23.16
C ILE A 162 -6.34 2.36 23.43
N HIS A 163 -6.22 3.66 23.68
CA HIS A 163 -7.34 4.54 24.02
C HIS A 163 -7.85 5.40 22.85
N ALA A 164 -7.12 5.47 21.74
CA ALA A 164 -7.50 6.25 20.57
C ALA A 164 -8.75 5.70 19.89
N ASN A 165 -9.64 6.61 19.50
CA ASN A 165 -10.83 6.30 18.70
C ASN A 165 -10.49 6.24 17.21
N ILE A 166 -9.62 7.14 16.75
CA ILE A 166 -9.20 7.25 15.35
C ILE A 166 -7.70 7.05 15.27
N ILE A 167 -7.28 6.11 14.43
CA ILE A 167 -5.88 5.74 14.27
C ILE A 167 -5.51 5.87 12.80
N VAL A 168 -4.39 6.56 12.52
CA VAL A 168 -3.91 6.78 11.16
C VAL A 168 -2.48 6.27 11.01
N TYR A 169 -2.25 5.24 10.20
CA TYR A 169 -0.89 4.70 9.98
C TYR A 169 -0.71 4.05 8.61
N SER A 170 0.49 3.53 8.34
CA SER A 170 0.82 2.90 7.05
C SER A 170 0.27 1.47 6.92
N TYR A 171 -0.01 1.03 5.68
CA TYR A 171 -0.42 -0.33 5.34
C TYR A 171 0.37 -1.44 6.03
N TYR A 172 1.70 -1.27 6.13
CA TYR A 172 2.59 -2.29 6.70
C TYR A 172 2.28 -2.58 8.16
N TYR A 173 1.70 -1.64 8.92
CA TYR A 173 1.31 -1.89 10.31
C TYR A 173 0.09 -2.81 10.45
N MET A 174 -0.70 -3.00 9.38
CA MET A 174 -1.82 -3.95 9.33
C MET A 174 -1.47 -5.23 8.57
N LEU A 175 -0.82 -5.09 7.41
CA LEU A 175 -0.62 -6.20 6.47
C LEU A 175 0.65 -7.00 6.75
N ASP A 176 1.70 -6.38 7.29
CA ASP A 176 2.89 -7.14 7.67
C ASP A 176 2.58 -7.90 8.96
N PRO A 177 2.49 -9.25 8.93
CA PRO A 177 2.17 -10.04 10.10
C PRO A 177 3.11 -9.78 11.28
N LYS A 178 4.38 -9.45 10.98
CA LYS A 178 5.39 -9.17 11.98
C LYS A 178 4.98 -7.93 12.79
N ILE A 179 4.61 -6.86 12.10
CA ILE A 179 4.29 -5.57 12.74
C ILE A 179 2.87 -5.61 13.31
N ALA A 180 1.93 -6.21 12.59
CA ALA A 180 0.52 -6.29 12.97
C ALA A 180 0.32 -6.97 14.32
N ALA A 181 1.07 -8.05 14.61
CA ALA A 181 1.03 -8.75 15.88
C ALA A 181 1.48 -7.90 17.09
N LEU A 182 2.17 -6.78 16.87
CA LEU A 182 2.68 -5.89 17.94
C LEU A 182 1.78 -4.69 18.24
N VAL A 183 0.94 -4.32 17.27
CA VAL A 183 0.22 -3.04 17.25
C VAL A 183 -1.27 -3.25 17.13
N SER A 184 -1.70 -4.17 16.29
CA SER A 184 -3.12 -4.40 15.97
C SER A 184 -3.70 -5.66 16.63
N SER A 185 -2.86 -6.44 17.33
CA SER A 185 -3.28 -7.62 18.09
C SER A 185 -4.34 -7.31 19.13
N ASP A 186 -4.43 -6.07 19.61
CA ASP A 186 -5.22 -5.68 20.77
C ASP A 186 -6.47 -4.89 20.39
N PHE A 187 -6.73 -4.71 19.09
CA PHE A 187 -7.88 -3.95 18.63
C PHE A 187 -9.19 -4.76 18.71
N PRO A 188 -10.30 -4.13 19.09
CA PRO A 188 -11.58 -4.82 19.22
C PRO A 188 -12.15 -5.20 17.85
N LYS A 189 -13.02 -6.23 17.80
CA LYS A 189 -13.58 -6.76 16.54
C LYS A 189 -14.52 -5.78 15.83
N ASN A 190 -15.18 -4.90 16.57
CA ASN A 190 -16.01 -3.80 16.08
C ASN A 190 -15.18 -2.58 15.63
N THR A 191 -14.00 -2.83 15.08
CA THR A 191 -13.15 -1.81 14.44
C THR A 191 -13.49 -1.74 12.95
N VAL A 192 -13.59 -0.53 12.42
CA VAL A 192 -13.70 -0.29 10.97
C VAL A 192 -12.34 0.07 10.41
N VAL A 193 -11.92 -0.66 9.37
CA VAL A 193 -10.61 -0.45 8.71
C VAL A 193 -10.83 0.11 7.31
N VAL A 194 -10.15 1.20 6.98
CA VAL A 194 -10.15 1.79 5.63
C VAL A 194 -8.76 1.70 5.05
N PHE A 195 -8.62 1.08 3.88
CA PHE A 195 -7.42 1.14 3.06
C PHE A 195 -7.63 2.19 1.96
N ASP A 196 -6.97 3.33 2.08
CA ASP A 196 -7.04 4.39 1.07
C ASP A 196 -5.86 4.33 0.11
N GLU A 197 -6.10 4.61 -1.17
CA GLU A 197 -5.20 4.34 -2.30
C GLU A 197 -4.81 2.86 -2.46
N ALA A 198 -5.75 1.95 -2.17
CA ALA A 198 -5.58 0.49 -2.16
C ALA A 198 -5.30 -0.19 -3.51
N HIS A 199 -4.83 0.53 -4.53
CA HIS A 199 -4.60 -0.05 -5.85
C HIS A 199 -3.45 -1.07 -5.83
N ASN A 200 -2.42 -0.90 -5.00
CA ASN A 200 -1.24 -1.77 -4.89
C ASN A 200 -1.26 -2.74 -3.69
N ILE A 201 -2.44 -3.00 -3.11
CA ILE A 201 -2.57 -3.83 -1.92
C ILE A 201 -2.02 -5.26 -2.12
N ASP A 202 -2.22 -5.85 -3.31
CA ASP A 202 -1.71 -7.18 -3.66
C ASP A 202 -0.18 -7.25 -3.60
N ASN A 203 0.52 -6.23 -4.12
CA ASN A 203 1.97 -6.18 -4.10
C ASN A 203 2.49 -6.04 -2.66
N VAL A 204 1.83 -5.23 -1.82
CA VAL A 204 2.21 -5.06 -0.40
C VAL A 204 2.04 -6.36 0.37
N CYS A 205 0.94 -7.09 0.15
CA CYS A 205 0.71 -8.42 0.72
C CYS A 205 1.82 -9.40 0.31
N ILE A 206 2.17 -9.44 -0.98
CA ILE A 206 3.21 -10.33 -1.51
C ILE A 206 4.59 -9.99 -0.94
N GLU A 207 4.95 -8.71 -0.88
CA GLU A 207 6.23 -8.25 -0.34
C GLU A 207 6.37 -8.59 1.15
N SER A 208 5.30 -8.48 1.93
CA SER A 208 5.32 -8.77 3.37
C SER A 208 5.65 -10.24 3.69
N MET A 209 5.22 -11.17 2.82
CA MET A 209 5.39 -12.62 2.98
C MET A 209 6.57 -13.20 2.19
N SER A 210 7.18 -12.40 1.31
CA SER A 210 8.32 -12.84 0.49
C SER A 210 9.66 -12.59 1.18
N CYS A 211 10.66 -13.39 0.84
CA CYS A 211 12.01 -13.28 1.37
C CYS A 211 13.04 -13.45 0.25
N VAL A 212 14.08 -12.62 0.25
CA VAL A 212 15.17 -12.64 -0.73
C VAL A 212 16.49 -12.87 -0.03
N ILE A 213 17.17 -13.96 -0.37
CA ILE A 213 18.47 -14.33 0.19
C ILE A 213 19.53 -14.15 -0.90
N SER A 214 20.47 -13.24 -0.65
CA SER A 214 21.64 -13.03 -1.51
C SER A 214 22.88 -13.66 -0.90
N ARG A 215 23.94 -13.86 -1.70
CA ARG A 215 25.25 -14.27 -1.18
C ARG A 215 25.76 -13.36 -0.07
N ARG A 216 25.62 -12.03 -0.24
CA ARG A 216 26.00 -11.03 0.78
C ARG A 216 25.23 -11.22 2.09
N SER A 217 23.95 -11.61 2.01
CA SER A 217 23.14 -11.91 3.18
C SER A 217 23.71 -13.10 3.96
N LEU A 218 24.18 -14.15 3.25
CA LEU A 218 24.76 -15.35 3.88
C LEU A 218 26.14 -15.10 4.48
N ASP A 219 26.95 -14.23 3.87
CA ASP A 219 28.23 -13.81 4.46
C ASP A 219 28.00 -13.08 5.78
N ARG A 220 26.96 -12.22 5.84
CA ARG A 220 26.50 -11.58 7.10
C ARG A 220 25.95 -12.60 8.10
N CYS A 221 25.24 -13.64 7.64
CA CYS A 221 24.80 -14.73 8.52
C CYS A 221 25.99 -15.41 9.19
N ASN A 222 27.07 -15.68 8.43
CA ASN A 222 28.26 -16.34 8.96
C ASN A 222 28.94 -15.50 10.05
N GLN A 223 29.13 -14.20 9.79
CA GLN A 223 29.68 -13.27 10.77
C GLN A 223 28.80 -13.18 12.04
N GLY A 224 27.48 -13.14 11.87
CA GLY A 224 26.54 -13.16 12.99
C GLY A 224 26.63 -14.45 13.80
N LEU A 225 26.83 -15.59 13.14
CA LEU A 225 26.91 -16.91 13.76
C LEU A 225 28.21 -17.11 14.54
N GLU A 226 29.33 -16.60 14.03
CA GLU A 226 30.61 -16.58 14.74
C GLU A 226 30.53 -15.73 16.01
N LYS A 227 29.96 -14.53 15.91
CA LYS A 227 29.75 -13.65 17.08
C LYS A 227 28.82 -14.28 18.12
N LEU A 228 27.74 -14.92 17.67
CA LEU A 228 26.82 -15.64 18.55
C LEU A 228 27.52 -16.79 19.27
N ALA A 229 28.32 -17.59 18.55
CA ALA A 229 29.06 -18.70 19.13
C ALA A 229 30.09 -18.24 20.15
N SER A 230 30.85 -17.18 19.84
CA SER A 230 31.82 -16.60 20.78
C SER A 230 31.16 -16.08 22.06
N ARG A 231 30.01 -15.41 21.95
CA ARG A 231 29.27 -14.91 23.12
C ARG A 231 28.70 -16.05 23.96
N VAL A 232 28.17 -17.10 23.34
CA VAL A 232 27.70 -18.29 24.07
C VAL A 232 28.85 -18.95 24.84
N ALA A 233 30.03 -19.06 24.24
CA ALA A 233 31.22 -19.60 24.91
C ALA A 233 31.67 -18.71 26.10
N GLU A 234 31.49 -17.39 26.00
CA GLU A 234 31.76 -16.47 27.10
C GLU A 234 30.74 -16.60 28.23
N VAL A 235 29.44 -16.59 27.92
CA VAL A 235 28.36 -16.76 28.91
C VAL A 235 28.45 -18.12 29.59
N LYS A 236 28.81 -19.18 28.86
CA LYS A 236 29.01 -20.53 29.45
C LYS A 236 30.15 -20.56 30.48
N ARG A 237 31.19 -19.72 30.32
CA ARG A 237 32.30 -19.60 31.27
C ARG A 237 31.93 -18.73 32.47
N ASN A 238 31.18 -17.65 32.25
CA ASN A 238 30.91 -16.65 33.28
C ASN A 238 29.61 -16.92 34.07
N ASP A 239 28.56 -17.40 33.41
CA ASP A 239 27.20 -17.54 33.96
C ASP A 239 26.45 -18.72 33.29
N ALA A 240 26.77 -19.94 33.74
CA ALA A 240 26.10 -21.15 33.30
C ALA A 240 24.65 -21.26 33.80
N ALA A 241 24.33 -20.61 34.93
CA ALA A 241 22.99 -20.65 35.53
C ALA A 241 21.95 -20.02 34.61
N ARG A 242 22.31 -18.92 33.93
CA ARG A 242 21.44 -18.23 32.97
C ARG A 242 21.07 -19.09 31.75
N LEU A 243 22.03 -19.84 31.21
CA LEU A 243 21.78 -20.80 30.11
C LEU A 243 20.82 -21.92 30.56
N GLN A 244 20.95 -22.37 31.81
CA GLN A 244 20.07 -23.38 32.39
C GLN A 244 18.66 -22.83 32.64
N GLU A 245 18.55 -21.58 33.08
CA GLU A 245 17.25 -20.90 33.24
C GLU A 245 16.54 -20.75 31.89
N GLU A 246 17.27 -20.36 30.84
CA GLU A 246 16.73 -20.32 29.48
C GLU A 246 16.25 -21.71 29.04
N TYR A 247 17.06 -22.75 29.24
CA TYR A 247 16.68 -24.12 28.92
C TYR A 247 15.38 -24.53 29.62
N ASN A 248 15.27 -24.25 30.91
CA ASN A 248 14.07 -24.55 31.70
C ASN A 248 12.84 -23.78 31.19
N ARG A 249 12.99 -22.50 30.85
CA ARG A 249 11.92 -21.68 30.25
C ARG A 249 11.42 -22.25 28.93
N LEU A 250 12.31 -22.81 28.11
CA LEU A 250 11.92 -23.44 26.84
C LEU A 250 11.21 -24.79 27.03
N VAL A 251 11.42 -25.45 28.17
CA VAL A 251 10.77 -26.72 28.53
C VAL A 251 9.38 -26.50 29.11
N THR A 252 9.20 -25.49 29.97
CA THR A 252 7.90 -25.16 30.58
C THR A 252 6.90 -24.57 29.59
N GLY A 253 7.37 -24.01 28.48
CA GLY A 253 6.55 -23.59 27.35
C GLY A 253 6.55 -22.07 27.12
N LEU A 254 6.25 -21.68 25.88
CA LEU A 254 6.40 -20.30 25.37
C LEU A 254 5.30 -19.31 25.82
N ARG A 255 4.21 -19.78 26.44
CA ARG A 255 3.05 -18.93 26.78
C ARG A 255 3.30 -17.97 27.95
N GLU A 256 3.96 -18.41 29.02
CA GLU A 256 4.25 -17.53 30.18
C GLU A 256 5.31 -16.46 29.85
N THR A 257 6.14 -16.70 28.84
CA THR A 257 7.23 -15.79 28.45
C THR A 257 6.79 -14.62 27.57
N ASN A 258 5.69 -14.75 26.81
CA ASN A 258 5.16 -13.66 25.99
C ASN A 258 4.39 -12.59 26.79
N VAL A 259 3.83 -12.95 27.94
CA VAL A 259 3.01 -12.03 28.78
C VAL A 259 3.86 -11.05 29.58
N ASN A 260 5.11 -11.39 29.93
CA ASN A 260 5.90 -10.63 30.90
C ASN A 260 6.93 -9.64 30.31
N ARG A 261 6.93 -9.36 29.01
CA ARG A 261 7.91 -8.43 28.40
C ARG A 261 7.32 -7.55 27.30
N GLU A 262 6.25 -6.81 27.61
CA GLU A 262 5.61 -5.85 26.69
C GLU A 262 6.56 -4.78 26.09
N THR A 263 7.66 -4.47 26.80
CA THR A 263 8.60 -3.39 26.41
C THR A 263 9.67 -3.80 25.41
N ASP A 264 10.09 -5.07 25.39
CA ASP A 264 11.28 -5.54 24.65
C ASP A 264 10.96 -6.34 23.36
N ILE A 265 9.69 -6.44 22.98
CA ILE A 265 9.25 -7.18 21.79
C ILE A 265 9.62 -6.39 20.52
N VAL A 266 10.91 -6.42 20.15
CA VAL A 266 11.44 -5.74 18.96
C VAL A 266 11.55 -6.68 17.76
N LEU A 267 11.79 -7.98 17.99
CA LEU A 267 11.77 -8.98 16.92
C LEU A 267 10.40 -9.62 16.84
N ALA A 268 9.64 -9.24 15.82
CA ALA A 268 8.41 -9.92 15.52
C ALA A 268 8.64 -11.28 14.85
N ASN A 269 7.82 -12.25 15.22
CA ASN A 269 7.82 -13.58 14.64
C ASN A 269 7.16 -13.52 13.25
N PRO A 270 7.74 -14.10 12.18
CA PRO A 270 6.96 -14.41 10.98
C PRO A 270 5.77 -15.27 11.39
N THR A 271 4.59 -14.99 10.83
CA THR A 271 3.32 -15.61 11.22
C THR A 271 3.41 -17.12 11.29
N LEU A 272 3.47 -17.62 12.51
CA LEU A 272 3.01 -18.96 12.83
C LEU A 272 1.54 -18.85 13.18
N PRO A 273 0.67 -19.73 12.63
CA PRO A 273 -0.67 -19.91 13.16
C PRO A 273 -0.63 -20.03 14.68
N THR A 274 -1.57 -19.38 15.38
CA THR A 274 -1.66 -19.34 16.85
C THR A 274 -1.71 -20.72 17.50
N GLU A 275 -2.09 -21.74 16.73
CA GLU A 275 -2.09 -23.14 17.13
C GLU A 275 -0.68 -23.74 17.30
N ILE A 276 0.29 -23.27 16.51
CA ILE A 276 1.69 -23.75 16.52
C ILE A 276 2.46 -23.14 17.70
N LEU A 277 2.15 -21.88 18.05
CA LEU A 277 2.71 -21.17 19.21
C LEU A 277 2.43 -21.87 20.56
N ASN A 278 1.46 -22.79 20.61
CA ASN A 278 1.08 -23.48 21.85
C ASN A 278 1.91 -24.74 22.14
N GLN A 279 2.79 -25.15 21.22
CA GLN A 279 3.60 -26.35 21.39
C GLN A 279 5.00 -26.03 21.91
N ALA A 280 5.56 -26.94 22.70
CA ALA A 280 6.94 -26.83 23.18
C ALA A 280 7.95 -26.94 22.03
N ILE A 281 9.04 -26.17 22.14
CA ILE A 281 10.15 -26.21 21.18
C ILE A 281 10.75 -27.62 21.13
N PRO A 282 11.04 -28.15 19.93
CA PRO A 282 11.69 -29.45 19.75
C PRO A 282 12.97 -29.59 20.59
N GLY A 283 13.17 -30.77 21.18
CA GLY A 283 14.34 -31.09 22.01
C GLY A 283 15.68 -30.80 21.32
N SER A 284 15.74 -30.99 20.01
CA SER A 284 16.93 -30.74 19.17
C SER A 284 17.39 -29.28 19.16
N LEU A 285 16.52 -28.33 19.48
CA LEU A 285 16.82 -26.89 19.45
C LEU A 285 16.98 -26.27 20.85
N ARG A 286 16.80 -27.05 21.93
CA ARG A 286 16.80 -26.50 23.29
C ARG A 286 18.19 -26.01 23.73
N SER A 287 19.22 -26.85 23.54
CA SER A 287 20.60 -26.46 23.86
C SER A 287 21.12 -25.42 22.86
N ALA A 288 21.80 -24.38 23.36
CA ALA A 288 22.42 -23.34 22.54
C ALA A 288 23.45 -23.92 21.55
N ASP A 289 24.24 -24.90 21.99
CA ASP A 289 25.27 -25.56 21.16
C ASP A 289 24.63 -26.35 20.00
N SER A 290 23.53 -27.05 20.29
CA SER A 290 22.74 -27.77 19.28
C SER A 290 22.09 -26.81 18.28
N PHE A 291 21.58 -25.67 18.76
CA PHE A 291 20.98 -24.66 17.89
C PHE A 291 22.01 -23.97 16.97
N ILE A 292 23.19 -23.62 17.48
CA ILE A 292 24.29 -23.10 16.64
C ILE A 292 24.68 -24.12 15.57
N SER A 293 24.78 -25.41 15.95
CA SER A 293 25.07 -26.49 15.01
C SER A 293 23.99 -26.62 13.93
N PHE A 294 22.71 -26.50 14.31
CA PHE A 294 21.58 -26.46 13.39
C PHE A 294 21.67 -25.27 12.42
N LEU A 295 21.96 -24.06 12.91
CA LEU A 295 22.11 -22.87 12.07
C LEU A 295 23.29 -23.00 11.09
N ARG A 296 24.42 -23.58 11.53
CA ARG A 296 25.56 -23.86 10.64
C ARG A 296 25.17 -24.81 9.51
N ARG A 297 24.48 -25.91 9.83
CA ARG A 297 24.00 -26.89 8.84
C ARG A 297 23.04 -26.24 7.84
N LEU A 298 22.07 -25.47 8.33
CA LEU A 298 21.11 -24.75 7.48
C LEU A 298 21.81 -23.72 6.58
N LEU A 299 22.76 -22.95 7.12
CA LEU A 299 23.54 -21.97 6.37
C LEU A 299 24.32 -22.63 5.23
N GLU A 300 25.04 -23.71 5.53
CA GLU A 300 25.82 -24.43 4.51
C GLU A 300 24.93 -25.09 3.46
N TYR A 301 23.74 -25.57 3.83
CA TYR A 301 22.76 -26.08 2.88
C TYR A 301 22.27 -25.00 1.91
N VAL A 302 21.89 -23.82 2.41
CA VAL A 302 21.45 -22.72 1.54
C VAL A 302 22.62 -22.23 0.66
N LYS A 303 23.85 -22.19 1.18
CA LYS A 303 25.05 -21.90 0.37
C LYS A 303 25.25 -22.95 -0.74
N LEU A 304 25.07 -24.24 -0.44
CA LEU A 304 25.16 -25.31 -1.42
C LEU A 304 24.12 -25.14 -2.53
N ARG A 305 22.88 -24.80 -2.18
CA ARG A 305 21.79 -24.55 -3.14
C ARG A 305 22.04 -23.32 -4.02
N LEU A 306 22.70 -22.28 -3.53
CA LEU A 306 23.07 -21.09 -4.30
C LEU A 306 24.27 -21.29 -5.25
N ARG A 307 25.02 -22.39 -5.12
CA ARG A 307 26.14 -22.71 -6.03
C ARG A 307 25.68 -23.33 -7.35
N VAL A 308 24.40 -23.65 -7.50
CA VAL A 308 23.85 -24.25 -8.71
C VAL A 308 23.99 -23.26 -9.87
N ALA A 309 24.56 -23.70 -11.00
CA ALA A 309 24.86 -22.84 -12.16
C ALA A 309 23.66 -22.64 -13.12
N HIS A 310 22.57 -23.35 -12.92
CA HIS A 310 21.33 -23.19 -13.67
C HIS A 310 20.22 -22.71 -12.76
N VAL A 311 19.15 -22.25 -13.39
CA VAL A 311 18.01 -21.70 -12.67
C VAL A 311 17.14 -22.85 -12.19
N VAL A 312 16.73 -22.79 -10.93
CA VAL A 312 15.92 -23.82 -10.32
C VAL A 312 14.58 -23.22 -9.88
N HIS A 313 13.50 -23.90 -10.24
CA HIS A 313 12.15 -23.60 -9.77
C HIS A 313 11.63 -24.79 -8.96
N GLU A 314 11.37 -24.56 -7.67
CA GLU A 314 10.96 -25.61 -6.73
C GLU A 314 9.75 -25.18 -5.90
N THR A 315 8.95 -26.17 -5.50
CA THR A 315 7.92 -25.97 -4.48
C THR A 315 8.55 -26.04 -3.08
N PRO A 316 7.97 -25.36 -2.07
CA PRO A 316 8.46 -25.46 -0.70
C PRO A 316 8.51 -26.89 -0.18
N VAL A 317 7.58 -27.75 -0.60
CA VAL A 317 7.55 -29.17 -0.22
C VAL A 317 8.75 -29.93 -0.79
N SER A 318 9.11 -29.68 -2.05
CA SER A 318 10.31 -30.27 -2.66
C SER A 318 11.58 -29.82 -1.93
N PHE A 319 11.65 -28.53 -1.60
CA PHE A 319 12.78 -27.97 -0.85
C PHE A 319 12.92 -28.59 0.55
N LEU A 320 11.80 -28.78 1.27
CA LEU A 320 11.81 -29.42 2.59
C LEU A 320 12.25 -30.89 2.52
N LYS A 321 11.82 -31.62 1.48
CA LYS A 321 12.24 -33.01 1.25
C LYS A 321 13.74 -33.09 0.99
N ASP A 322 14.26 -32.24 0.10
CA ASP A 322 15.70 -32.13 -0.18
C ASP A 322 16.52 -31.77 1.07
N CYS A 323 15.97 -30.90 1.92
CA CYS A 323 16.62 -30.47 3.16
C CYS A 323 16.73 -31.64 4.17
N LEU A 324 15.68 -32.45 4.28
CA LEU A 324 15.66 -33.64 5.12
C LEU A 324 16.65 -34.69 4.59
N GLU A 325 16.68 -34.95 3.29
CA GLU A 325 17.56 -35.98 2.69
C GLU A 325 19.05 -35.61 2.76
N LYS A 326 19.41 -34.34 2.54
CA LYS A 326 20.83 -33.92 2.48
C LYS A 326 21.42 -33.49 3.82
N VAL A 327 20.60 -32.95 4.72
CA VAL A 327 21.07 -32.27 5.95
C VAL A 327 20.46 -32.88 7.22
N CYS A 328 19.48 -33.78 7.07
CA CYS A 328 18.75 -34.41 8.17
C CYS A 328 18.11 -33.38 9.12
N ILE A 329 17.54 -32.31 8.55
CA ILE A 329 16.79 -31.30 9.31
C ILE A 329 15.30 -31.54 9.15
N ASP A 330 14.62 -31.75 10.27
CA ASP A 330 13.16 -31.92 10.30
C ASP A 330 12.41 -30.62 10.01
N LYS A 331 11.27 -30.73 9.33
CA LYS A 331 10.32 -29.63 9.12
C LYS A 331 9.97 -28.91 10.43
N ARG A 332 9.75 -29.67 11.52
CA ARG A 332 9.39 -29.11 12.83
C ARG A 332 10.52 -28.25 13.39
N ALA A 333 11.78 -28.59 13.17
CA ALA A 333 12.90 -27.76 13.63
C ALA A 333 12.98 -26.42 12.88
N LEU A 334 12.74 -26.42 11.57
CA LEU A 334 12.72 -25.20 10.76
C LEU A 334 11.62 -24.22 11.17
N MET A 335 10.48 -24.75 11.62
CA MET A 335 9.31 -23.97 12.05
C MET A 335 9.57 -23.08 13.27
N TYR A 336 10.34 -23.55 14.25
CA TYR A 336 10.65 -22.78 15.47
C TYR A 336 11.96 -21.99 15.37
N ALA A 337 12.58 -21.90 14.18
CA ALA A 337 13.90 -21.28 14.02
C ALA A 337 13.90 -19.79 14.38
N ALA A 338 12.89 -19.02 13.93
CA ALA A 338 12.80 -17.58 14.20
C ALA A 338 12.56 -17.28 15.69
N GLU A 339 11.64 -18.01 16.33
CA GLU A 339 11.37 -17.90 17.76
C GLU A 339 12.58 -18.28 18.61
N ARG A 340 13.25 -19.39 18.28
CA ARG A 340 14.43 -19.84 19.02
C ARG A 340 15.56 -18.83 18.94
N LEU A 341 15.81 -18.27 17.75
CA LEU A 341 16.81 -17.22 17.57
C LEU A 341 16.48 -16.01 18.42
N ARG A 342 15.23 -15.56 18.43
CA ARG A 342 14.80 -14.43 19.25
C ARG A 342 15.03 -14.67 20.74
N SER A 343 14.55 -15.81 21.25
CA SER A 343 14.77 -16.20 22.65
C SER A 343 16.25 -16.17 23.01
N MET A 344 17.10 -16.68 22.11
CA MET A 344 18.54 -16.72 22.31
C MET A 344 19.18 -15.33 22.28
N LEU A 345 18.80 -14.45 21.35
CA LEU A 345 19.32 -13.09 21.28
C LEU A 345 18.96 -12.27 22.53
N ASP A 346 17.75 -12.46 23.06
CA ASP A 346 17.31 -11.81 24.28
C ASP A 346 17.99 -12.40 25.53
N ALA A 347 18.24 -13.72 25.55
CA ALA A 347 18.99 -14.37 26.61
C ALA A 347 20.46 -13.92 26.65
N MET A 348 21.09 -13.65 25.50
CA MET A 348 22.51 -13.26 25.40
C MET A 348 22.77 -11.76 25.58
N GLU A 349 21.74 -10.93 25.76
CA GLU A 349 21.84 -9.47 25.97
C GLU A 349 22.58 -8.72 24.86
N PHE A 350 22.29 -9.07 23.61
CA PHE A 350 22.84 -8.32 22.49
C PHE A 350 22.14 -6.95 22.34
N ALA A 351 22.94 -5.88 22.44
CA ALA A 351 22.47 -4.51 22.20
C ALA A 351 22.40 -4.17 20.70
N ASP A 352 23.32 -4.69 19.89
CA ASP A 352 23.35 -4.46 18.45
C ASP A 352 22.72 -5.62 17.66
N LEU A 353 21.44 -5.45 17.30
CA LEU A 353 20.72 -6.39 16.44
C LEU A 353 21.08 -6.30 14.96
N GLY A 354 21.66 -5.19 14.50
CA GLY A 354 21.94 -4.96 13.08
C GLY A 354 22.87 -6.03 12.51
N VAL A 355 23.80 -6.50 13.34
CA VAL A 355 24.73 -7.60 13.04
C VAL A 355 24.00 -8.93 12.77
N PHE A 356 22.86 -9.16 13.42
CA PHE A 356 22.08 -10.39 13.32
C PHE A 356 20.98 -10.32 12.25
N SER A 357 20.93 -9.26 11.45
CA SER A 357 19.94 -9.09 10.36
C SER A 357 19.97 -10.25 9.36
N GLY A 358 21.15 -10.74 8.99
CA GLY A 358 21.30 -11.91 8.11
C GLY A 358 20.73 -13.19 8.75
N LEU A 359 21.09 -13.48 10.01
CA LEU A 359 20.58 -14.65 10.72
C LEU A 359 19.06 -14.60 10.91
N THR A 360 18.53 -13.42 11.21
CA THR A 360 17.09 -13.19 11.33
C THR A 360 16.39 -13.48 10.00
N LEU A 361 16.96 -13.02 8.88
CA LEU A 361 16.43 -13.29 7.54
C LEU A 361 16.43 -14.80 7.23
N LEU A 362 17.51 -15.51 7.55
CA LEU A 362 17.63 -16.95 7.32
C LEU A 362 16.63 -17.75 8.17
N CYS A 363 16.45 -17.38 9.45
CA CYS A 363 15.48 -18.05 10.34
C CYS A 363 14.04 -17.73 9.93
N ASN A 364 13.78 -16.51 9.46
CA ASN A 364 12.47 -16.14 8.92
C ASN A 364 12.14 -16.96 7.67
N PHE A 365 13.10 -17.10 6.75
CA PHE A 365 12.96 -17.98 5.59
C PHE A 365 12.67 -19.43 5.99
N ALA A 366 13.43 -20.00 6.94
CA ALA A 366 13.19 -21.36 7.42
C ALA A 366 11.78 -21.55 8.01
N THR A 367 11.32 -20.56 8.77
CA THR A 367 9.98 -20.57 9.38
C THR A 367 8.89 -20.47 8.32
N LEU A 368 9.05 -19.58 7.33
CA LEU A 368 8.06 -19.40 6.26
C LEU A 368 7.97 -20.62 5.34
N VAL A 369 9.11 -21.19 4.92
CA VAL A 369 9.16 -22.37 4.04
C VAL A 369 8.52 -23.59 4.71
N SER A 370 8.71 -23.75 6.03
CA SER A 370 8.13 -24.87 6.79
C SER A 370 6.64 -24.68 7.08
N THR A 371 6.17 -23.44 7.20
CA THR A 371 4.77 -23.13 7.53
C THR A 371 3.89 -23.12 6.28
N TYR A 372 4.31 -22.38 5.25
CA TYR A 372 3.50 -22.14 4.06
C TYR A 372 3.96 -23.03 2.90
N THR A 373 3.16 -24.06 2.62
CA THR A 373 3.44 -25.04 1.56
C THR A 373 2.67 -24.77 0.26
N LYS A 374 1.55 -24.03 0.33
CA LYS A 374 0.68 -23.70 -0.81
C LYS A 374 0.82 -22.22 -1.16
N GLY A 375 0.83 -21.90 -2.45
CA GLY A 375 0.88 -20.51 -2.94
C GLY A 375 2.23 -19.80 -2.75
N PHE A 376 3.30 -20.55 -2.49
CA PHE A 376 4.68 -20.06 -2.44
C PHE A 376 5.56 -20.86 -3.39
N CYS A 377 6.62 -20.24 -3.89
CA CYS A 377 7.64 -20.90 -4.68
C CYS A 377 9.05 -20.52 -4.20
N VAL A 378 10.00 -21.43 -4.40
CA VAL A 378 11.43 -21.18 -4.24
C VAL A 378 12.05 -21.08 -5.64
N ILE A 379 12.62 -19.93 -5.98
CA ILE A 379 13.30 -19.69 -7.25
C ILE A 379 14.76 -19.35 -6.95
N ILE A 380 15.68 -20.06 -7.59
CA ILE A 380 17.12 -19.79 -7.46
C ILE A 380 17.64 -19.30 -8.82
N GLU A 381 18.17 -18.08 -8.83
CA GLU A 381 18.74 -17.46 -10.02
C GLU A 381 20.24 -17.27 -9.82
N PRO A 382 21.10 -17.96 -10.59
CA PRO A 382 22.55 -17.87 -10.43
C PRO A 382 23.20 -16.63 -11.04
N PHE A 383 22.56 -16.04 -12.04
CA PHE A 383 23.05 -14.89 -12.79
C PHE A 383 22.05 -13.74 -12.68
N ASP A 384 22.55 -12.52 -12.78
CA ASP A 384 21.68 -11.35 -12.91
C ASP A 384 20.94 -11.38 -14.26
N GLU A 385 19.64 -11.08 -14.26
CA GLU A 385 18.82 -11.02 -15.48
C GLU A 385 19.39 -10.02 -16.50
N ARG A 386 20.06 -8.94 -16.04
CA ARG A 386 20.64 -7.90 -16.92
C ARG A 386 22.03 -8.23 -17.45
N ALA A 387 22.78 -9.05 -16.71
CA ALA A 387 24.17 -9.38 -17.00
C ALA A 387 24.38 -10.89 -16.82
N PRO A 388 24.05 -11.71 -17.84
CA PRO A 388 24.05 -13.17 -17.72
C PRO A 388 25.45 -13.75 -17.48
N THR A 389 26.51 -12.99 -17.74
CA THR A 389 27.91 -13.40 -17.47
C THR A 389 28.33 -13.14 -16.03
N VAL A 390 27.62 -12.27 -15.30
CA VAL A 390 27.95 -11.91 -13.92
C VAL A 390 27.23 -12.87 -12.98
N VAL A 391 28.02 -13.71 -12.31
CA VAL A 391 27.53 -14.64 -11.29
C VAL A 391 27.08 -13.84 -10.07
N ASN A 392 25.76 -13.78 -9.86
CA ASN A 392 25.14 -13.15 -8.71
C ASN A 392 23.98 -14.02 -8.22
N PRO A 393 24.26 -15.07 -7.44
CA PRO A 393 23.25 -16.03 -7.06
C PRO A 393 22.31 -15.44 -6.00
N ILE A 394 21.01 -15.48 -6.30
CA ILE A 394 19.93 -15.01 -5.44
C ILE A 394 18.88 -16.11 -5.31
N LEU A 395 18.41 -16.34 -4.09
CA LEU A 395 17.30 -17.22 -3.78
C LEU A 395 16.09 -16.37 -3.41
N TYR A 396 15.01 -16.54 -4.14
CA TYR A 396 13.72 -15.93 -3.91
C TYR A 396 12.78 -16.95 -3.29
N PHE A 397 12.30 -16.68 -2.08
CA PHE A 397 11.11 -17.30 -1.54
C PHE A 397 9.96 -16.33 -1.76
N HIS A 398 9.12 -16.60 -2.76
CA HIS A 398 8.12 -15.64 -3.20
C HIS A 398 6.70 -16.13 -2.91
N CYS A 399 5.89 -15.24 -2.35
CA CYS A 399 4.46 -15.45 -2.19
C CYS A 399 3.75 -15.16 -3.51
N MET A 400 2.98 -16.11 -4.03
CA MET A 400 2.18 -15.92 -5.25
C MET A 400 0.76 -15.45 -4.94
N ASP A 401 0.31 -15.66 -3.71
CA ASP A 401 -1.06 -15.42 -3.28
C ASP A 401 -1.14 -14.25 -2.28
N ALA A 402 -1.79 -13.17 -2.69
CA ALA A 402 -1.96 -12.00 -1.82
C ALA A 402 -3.00 -12.26 -0.70
N SER A 403 -3.89 -13.24 -0.85
CA SER A 403 -4.96 -13.50 0.11
C SER A 403 -4.44 -13.89 1.50
N PHE A 404 -3.29 -14.58 1.59
CA PHE A 404 -2.75 -15.04 2.88
C PHE A 404 -2.45 -13.92 3.88
N ALA A 405 -2.00 -12.76 3.40
CA ALA A 405 -1.67 -11.64 4.28
C ALA A 405 -2.91 -10.87 4.74
N ILE A 406 -3.96 -10.80 3.91
CA ILE A 406 -5.16 -10.00 4.18
C ILE A 406 -6.28 -10.80 4.84
N GLN A 407 -6.33 -12.12 4.66
CA GLN A 407 -7.36 -12.99 5.23
C GLN A 407 -7.53 -12.83 6.75
N PRO A 408 -6.46 -12.75 7.58
CA PRO A 408 -6.62 -12.53 9.02
C PRO A 408 -7.29 -11.19 9.38
N ILE A 409 -7.20 -10.20 8.50
CA ILE A 409 -7.84 -8.88 8.69
C ILE A 409 -9.33 -9.00 8.39
N PHE A 410 -9.70 -9.68 7.30
CA PHE A 410 -11.10 -9.93 6.95
C PHE A 410 -11.82 -10.81 7.98
N ASP A 411 -11.13 -11.78 8.56
CA ASP A 411 -11.71 -12.67 9.59
C ASP A 411 -11.87 -11.96 10.95
N ARG A 412 -11.01 -10.98 11.24
CA ARG A 412 -10.97 -10.30 12.54
C ARG A 412 -11.90 -9.11 12.63
N TYR A 413 -11.96 -8.28 11.59
CA TYR A 413 -12.64 -7.00 11.62
C TYR A 413 -13.99 -7.05 10.93
N THR A 414 -14.97 -6.38 11.52
CA THR A 414 -16.36 -6.45 11.05
C THR A 414 -16.55 -5.77 9.68
N SER A 415 -15.82 -4.69 9.41
CA SER A 415 -15.95 -3.95 8.15
C SER A 415 -14.61 -3.41 7.69
N VAL A 416 -14.22 -3.84 6.49
CA VAL A 416 -13.01 -3.39 5.81
C VAL A 416 -13.42 -2.72 4.50
N ILE A 417 -13.00 -1.47 4.31
CA ILE A 417 -13.35 -0.64 3.16
C ILE A 417 -12.08 -0.42 2.33
N LEU A 418 -12.13 -0.80 1.05
CA LEU A 418 -11.07 -0.54 0.08
C LEU A 418 -11.46 0.66 -0.78
N THR A 419 -10.70 1.76 -0.69
CA THR A 419 -10.95 2.97 -1.48
C THR A 419 -9.72 3.36 -2.29
N SER A 420 -9.93 3.76 -3.55
CA SER A 420 -8.92 4.47 -4.34
C SER A 420 -9.55 5.20 -5.53
N GLY A 421 -8.80 6.18 -6.06
CA GLY A 421 -9.11 6.95 -7.27
C GLY A 421 -9.12 6.16 -8.57
N THR A 422 -8.38 5.04 -8.59
CA THR A 422 -7.92 4.41 -9.83
C THR A 422 -8.15 2.90 -9.87
N LEU A 423 -8.96 2.35 -8.95
CA LEU A 423 -9.37 0.94 -8.98
C LEU A 423 -10.21 0.69 -10.24
N SER A 424 -9.65 -0.01 -11.21
CA SER A 424 -10.37 -0.47 -12.39
C SER A 424 -9.68 -1.67 -13.02
N PRO A 425 -10.42 -2.72 -13.43
CA PRO A 425 -11.82 -2.98 -13.12
C PRO A 425 -12.00 -3.46 -11.66
N LEU A 426 -13.18 -3.21 -11.07
CA LEU A 426 -13.45 -3.54 -9.67
C LEU A 426 -13.55 -5.05 -9.40
N ASP A 427 -13.96 -5.84 -10.41
CA ASP A 427 -14.15 -7.29 -10.29
C ASP A 427 -12.84 -8.08 -10.06
N MET A 428 -11.70 -7.45 -10.35
CA MET A 428 -10.39 -8.09 -10.26
C MET A 428 -9.92 -8.26 -8.82
N TYR A 429 -10.20 -7.28 -7.96
CA TYR A 429 -9.73 -7.27 -6.57
C TYR A 429 -10.37 -8.38 -5.72
N PRO A 430 -11.70 -8.61 -5.76
CA PRO A 430 -12.34 -9.75 -5.10
C PRO A 430 -11.74 -11.10 -5.50
N ARG A 431 -11.40 -11.27 -6.79
CA ARG A 431 -10.79 -12.51 -7.30
C ARG A 431 -9.35 -12.71 -6.83
N ILE A 432 -8.52 -11.66 -6.84
CA ILE A 432 -7.10 -11.76 -6.43
C ILE A 432 -6.96 -11.92 -4.92
N LEU A 433 -7.77 -11.19 -4.13
CA LEU A 433 -7.69 -11.18 -2.67
C LEU A 433 -8.62 -12.21 -2.02
N ASN A 434 -9.37 -12.97 -2.83
CA ASN A 434 -10.28 -14.04 -2.41
C ASN A 434 -11.30 -13.61 -1.35
N PHE A 435 -12.06 -12.54 -1.61
CA PHE A 435 -13.12 -12.07 -0.72
C PHE A 435 -14.39 -11.69 -1.50
N HIS A 436 -15.52 -11.65 -0.79
CA HIS A 436 -16.81 -11.27 -1.36
C HIS A 436 -17.24 -9.90 -0.82
N PRO A 437 -17.18 -8.81 -1.62
CA PRO A 437 -17.64 -7.51 -1.18
C PRO A 437 -19.16 -7.47 -1.06
N VAL A 438 -19.67 -6.82 -0.01
CA VAL A 438 -21.11 -6.53 0.12
C VAL A 438 -21.55 -5.44 -0.87
N ASN A 439 -20.69 -4.45 -1.10
CA ASN A 439 -20.95 -3.36 -2.02
C ASN A 439 -19.71 -3.10 -2.89
N THR A 440 -19.92 -3.01 -4.19
CA THR A 440 -18.92 -2.64 -5.18
C THR A 440 -19.48 -1.46 -5.96
N ALA A 441 -18.95 -0.25 -5.70
CA ALA A 441 -19.45 0.98 -6.31
C ALA A 441 -18.33 1.74 -7.04
N SER A 442 -18.60 2.11 -8.29
CA SER A 442 -17.80 3.08 -9.04
C SER A 442 -18.58 4.39 -9.12
N LEU A 443 -17.99 5.45 -8.57
CA LEU A 443 -18.58 6.78 -8.60
C LEU A 443 -17.96 7.56 -9.75
N THR A 444 -18.78 8.09 -10.65
CA THR A 444 -18.35 8.98 -11.73
C THR A 444 -18.14 10.39 -11.21
N MET A 445 -17.22 11.12 -11.82
CA MET A 445 -16.95 12.51 -11.45
C MET A 445 -17.97 13.42 -12.13
N THR A 446 -18.93 13.96 -11.36
CA THR A 446 -19.82 15.02 -11.85
C THR A 446 -19.06 16.33 -11.93
N LEU A 447 -18.96 16.88 -13.13
CA LEU A 447 -18.24 18.11 -13.42
C LEU A 447 -19.19 19.14 -14.02
N ALA A 448 -19.09 20.40 -13.56
CA ALA A 448 -19.77 21.52 -14.21
C ALA A 448 -19.10 21.88 -15.56
N ARG A 449 -17.84 21.48 -15.73
CA ARG A 449 -17.02 21.71 -16.90
C ARG A 449 -16.12 20.51 -17.16
N ASN A 450 -15.83 20.17 -18.41
CA ASN A 450 -14.86 19.13 -18.72
C ASN A 450 -13.44 19.59 -18.35
N CYS A 451 -13.03 19.32 -17.11
CA CYS A 451 -11.72 19.67 -16.56
C CYS A 451 -10.61 18.71 -17.04
N VAL A 452 -10.98 17.59 -17.65
CA VAL A 452 -10.06 16.56 -18.12
C VAL A 452 -10.17 16.45 -19.62
N CYS A 453 -9.03 16.40 -20.31
CA CYS A 453 -8.97 16.06 -21.73
C CYS A 453 -8.07 14.83 -21.93
N PRO A 454 -8.60 13.60 -21.81
CA PRO A 454 -7.87 12.40 -22.17
C PRO A 454 -7.85 12.21 -23.69
N MET A 455 -6.67 11.94 -24.23
CA MET A 455 -6.48 11.70 -25.66
C MET A 455 -5.47 10.57 -25.89
N ILE A 456 -5.68 9.79 -26.96
CA ILE A 456 -4.81 8.68 -27.33
C ILE A 456 -4.08 9.05 -28.62
N VAL A 457 -2.79 9.35 -28.50
CA VAL A 457 -1.90 9.62 -29.63
C VAL A 457 -1.33 8.30 -30.12
N SER A 458 -1.71 7.93 -31.33
CA SER A 458 -1.38 6.61 -31.89
C SER A 458 -0.41 6.65 -33.05
N ARG A 459 -0.23 7.82 -33.67
CA ARG A 459 0.60 8.00 -34.88
C ARG A 459 1.42 9.28 -34.74
N GLY A 460 2.64 9.25 -35.27
CA GLY A 460 3.43 10.46 -35.47
C GLY A 460 2.96 11.25 -36.69
N ASN A 461 3.55 12.43 -36.91
CA ASN A 461 3.30 13.25 -38.11
C ASN A 461 3.64 12.49 -39.40
N ASP A 462 4.65 11.61 -39.34
CA ASP A 462 5.03 10.73 -40.45
C ASP A 462 4.05 9.55 -40.67
N GLN A 463 2.90 9.53 -39.98
CA GLN A 463 1.92 8.43 -39.97
C GLN A 463 2.45 7.08 -39.42
N VAL A 464 3.70 7.04 -38.94
CA VAL A 464 4.28 5.88 -38.26
C VAL A 464 3.54 5.63 -36.95
N ALA A 465 3.16 4.38 -36.71
CA ALA A 465 2.45 3.99 -35.50
C ALA A 465 3.37 4.10 -34.27
N MET A 466 2.96 4.90 -33.29
CA MET A 466 3.71 5.07 -32.04
C MET A 466 3.41 3.89 -31.11
N THR A 467 4.43 3.12 -30.76
CA THR A 467 4.29 1.94 -29.91
C THR A 467 5.58 1.63 -29.17
N THR A 468 5.48 1.23 -27.90
CA THR A 468 6.63 0.72 -27.12
C THR A 468 6.65 -0.81 -27.06
N LYS A 469 6.27 -1.48 -28.16
CA LYS A 469 6.49 -2.94 -28.33
C LYS A 469 7.98 -3.22 -28.37
N PHE A 470 8.42 -4.34 -27.77
CA PHE A 470 9.84 -4.66 -27.63
C PHE A 470 10.61 -4.58 -28.96
N GLU A 471 10.07 -5.16 -30.03
CA GLU A 471 10.63 -5.14 -31.40
C GLU A 471 10.78 -3.74 -32.00
N SER A 472 9.92 -2.80 -31.62
CA SER A 472 9.85 -1.45 -32.21
C SER A 472 10.45 -0.37 -31.30
N ARG A 473 11.06 -0.75 -30.17
CA ARG A 473 11.63 0.21 -29.20
C ARG A 473 12.94 0.83 -29.67
N GLU A 474 13.72 0.07 -30.42
CA GLU A 474 15.00 0.51 -30.99
C GLU A 474 14.82 1.30 -32.29
N ASP A 475 13.58 1.35 -32.81
CA ASP A 475 13.28 2.12 -34.02
C ASP A 475 13.42 3.63 -33.72
N LEU A 476 14.39 4.25 -34.41
CA LEU A 476 14.69 5.67 -34.32
C LEU A 476 13.48 6.53 -34.72
N ALA A 477 12.65 6.06 -35.66
CA ALA A 477 11.46 6.81 -36.10
C ALA A 477 10.45 6.95 -34.96
N VAL A 478 10.26 5.91 -34.15
CA VAL A 478 9.33 5.93 -33.00
C VAL A 478 9.85 6.86 -31.91
N THR A 479 11.15 6.77 -31.58
CA THR A 479 11.78 7.64 -30.56
C THR A 479 11.80 9.11 -30.98
N ARG A 480 12.02 9.39 -32.28
CA ARG A 480 11.87 10.73 -32.85
C ARG A 480 10.45 11.26 -32.70
N ASN A 481 9.45 10.45 -33.01
CA ASN A 481 8.04 10.83 -32.87
C ASN A 481 7.64 11.12 -31.42
N TYR A 482 8.17 10.39 -30.43
CA TYR A 482 7.98 10.74 -29.01
C TYR A 482 8.65 12.06 -28.65
N GLY A 483 9.85 12.33 -29.19
CA GLY A 483 10.54 13.60 -29.00
C GLY A 483 9.76 14.77 -29.61
N HIS A 484 9.24 14.58 -30.82
CA HIS A 484 8.38 15.55 -31.51
C HIS A 484 7.12 15.85 -30.71
N LEU A 485 6.41 14.80 -30.25
CA LEU A 485 5.25 14.95 -29.38
C LEU A 485 5.60 15.76 -28.12
N LEU A 486 6.73 15.45 -27.46
CA LEU A 486 7.14 16.15 -26.26
C LEU A 486 7.47 17.62 -26.55
N ALA A 487 8.19 17.90 -27.64
CA ALA A 487 8.57 19.26 -28.04
C ALA A 487 7.35 20.11 -28.43
N GLU A 488 6.43 19.56 -29.21
CA GLU A 488 5.18 20.22 -29.57
C GLU A 488 4.33 20.53 -28.33
N MET A 489 4.18 19.55 -27.43
CA MET A 489 3.42 19.75 -26.20
C MET A 489 4.10 20.76 -25.28
N ALA A 490 5.42 20.76 -25.19
CA ALA A 490 6.19 21.76 -24.44
C ALA A 490 6.02 23.19 -24.98
N SER A 491 5.81 23.34 -26.29
CA SER A 491 5.53 24.66 -26.89
C SER A 491 4.10 25.18 -26.59
N ILE A 492 3.17 24.31 -26.22
CA ILE A 492 1.74 24.61 -26.07
C ILE A 492 1.32 24.71 -24.61
N VAL A 493 1.79 23.76 -23.79
CA VAL A 493 1.36 23.60 -22.41
C VAL A 493 2.16 24.58 -21.53
N PRO A 494 1.48 25.45 -20.77
CA PRO A 494 2.16 26.32 -19.83
C PRO A 494 2.67 25.55 -18.60
N ASP A 495 3.69 26.12 -17.96
CA ASP A 495 4.26 25.71 -16.66
C ASP A 495 4.98 24.35 -16.66
N GLY A 496 4.23 23.25 -16.51
CA GLY A 496 4.77 21.94 -16.13
C GLY A 496 4.17 20.77 -16.89
N ILE A 497 5.05 19.97 -17.51
CA ILE A 497 4.72 18.69 -18.14
C ILE A 497 5.34 17.57 -17.31
N VAL A 498 4.54 16.54 -17.01
CA VAL A 498 5.03 15.30 -16.40
C VAL A 498 4.95 14.18 -17.42
N ALA A 499 6.10 13.65 -17.79
CA ALA A 499 6.22 12.57 -18.75
C ALA A 499 6.64 11.27 -18.04
N PHE A 500 5.80 10.25 -18.15
CA PHE A 500 6.03 8.94 -17.57
C PHE A 500 6.49 7.95 -18.64
N PHE A 501 7.63 7.33 -18.41
CA PHE A 501 8.20 6.27 -19.25
C PHE A 501 7.96 4.89 -18.61
N PRO A 502 7.93 3.82 -19.42
CA PRO A 502 7.66 2.48 -18.92
C PRO A 502 8.87 1.88 -18.17
N SER A 503 10.10 2.31 -18.46
CA SER A 503 11.31 1.82 -17.81
C SER A 503 12.42 2.88 -17.74
N TYR A 504 13.32 2.74 -16.75
CA TYR A 504 14.51 3.59 -16.61
C TYR A 504 15.46 3.47 -17.79
N HIS A 505 15.67 2.25 -18.30
CA HIS A 505 16.52 2.03 -19.46
C HIS A 505 16.02 2.81 -20.69
N TYR A 506 14.70 2.79 -20.91
CA TYR A 506 14.11 3.54 -22.02
C TYR A 506 14.21 5.05 -21.80
N LEU A 507 13.99 5.53 -20.57
CA LEU A 507 14.22 6.92 -20.20
C LEU A 507 15.66 7.37 -20.51
N GLU A 508 16.67 6.59 -20.09
CA GLU A 508 18.09 6.91 -20.31
C GLU A 508 18.44 6.93 -21.79
N SER A 509 18.03 5.91 -22.57
CA SER A 509 18.29 5.86 -24.01
C SER A 509 17.64 7.03 -24.74
N THR A 510 16.40 7.35 -24.38
CA THR A 510 15.64 8.43 -25.01
C THR A 510 16.20 9.79 -24.61
N PHE A 511 16.59 9.97 -23.34
CA PHE A 511 17.20 11.20 -22.86
C PHE A 511 18.57 11.43 -23.49
N ALA A 512 19.42 10.40 -23.63
CA ALA A 512 20.73 10.54 -24.27
C ALA A 512 20.60 11.07 -25.71
N MET A 513 19.66 10.54 -26.48
CA MET A 513 19.38 10.98 -27.85
C MET A 513 18.80 12.39 -27.92
N TRP A 514 17.92 12.77 -26.98
CA TRP A 514 17.31 14.10 -26.97
C TRP A 514 18.24 15.17 -26.40
N TYR A 515 19.12 14.82 -25.46
CA TYR A 515 20.10 15.73 -24.86
C TYR A 515 21.10 16.24 -25.90
N GLU A 516 21.57 15.36 -26.79
CA GLU A 516 22.45 15.74 -27.90
C GLU A 516 21.79 16.78 -28.84
N GLN A 517 20.45 16.82 -28.88
CA GLN A 517 19.67 17.74 -29.70
C GLN A 517 19.20 19.01 -28.97
N ALA A 518 19.24 19.06 -27.63
CA ALA A 518 18.49 20.02 -26.82
C ALA A 518 19.35 21.07 -26.09
N CYS A 519 20.66 21.07 -26.26
CA CYS A 519 21.54 22.06 -25.63
C CYS A 519 21.39 23.45 -26.27
N GLU A 520 20.31 24.18 -25.96
CA GLU A 520 20.22 25.64 -26.05
C GLU A 520 19.00 26.19 -25.26
N ASN A 521 19.30 26.87 -24.15
CA ASN A 521 18.55 27.90 -23.40
C ASN A 521 17.05 27.70 -23.00
N GLY A 522 16.86 27.50 -21.69
CA GLY A 522 16.36 28.55 -20.79
C GLY A 522 14.87 28.88 -20.76
N ARG A 523 13.99 27.94 -20.38
CA ARG A 523 12.58 28.12 -19.87
C ARG A 523 11.92 26.76 -19.58
N GLY A 524 10.82 26.78 -18.82
CA GLY A 524 9.87 25.65 -18.61
C GLY A 524 10.47 24.42 -17.90
N ALA A 525 9.66 23.63 -17.20
CA ALA A 525 10.15 22.38 -16.56
C ALA A 525 9.37 21.17 -17.08
N ILE A 526 10.11 20.20 -17.62
CA ILE A 526 9.59 18.88 -17.96
C ILE A 526 10.15 17.89 -16.95
N LEU A 527 9.27 17.22 -16.20
CA LEU A 527 9.66 16.14 -15.32
C LEU A 527 9.54 14.81 -16.06
N LEU A 528 10.68 14.26 -16.46
CA LEU A 528 10.76 12.91 -16.99
C LEU A 528 10.89 11.92 -15.82
N SER A 529 9.98 10.96 -15.75
CA SER A 529 9.94 9.98 -14.66
C SER A 529 9.48 8.62 -15.16
N VAL A 530 9.54 7.60 -14.30
CA VAL A 530 9.14 6.23 -14.64
C VAL A 530 7.81 5.91 -13.98
N ALA A 531 6.88 5.32 -14.73
CA ALA A 531 5.50 5.02 -14.30
C ALA A 531 5.39 4.02 -13.13
N ARG A 532 6.48 3.31 -12.80
CA ARG A 532 6.60 2.39 -11.65
C ARG A 532 7.65 2.87 -10.63
N GLY A 533 8.13 4.09 -10.77
CA GLY A 533 9.12 4.68 -9.86
C GLY A 533 8.46 5.42 -8.69
N LYS A 534 9.26 5.76 -7.68
CA LYS A 534 8.77 6.46 -6.46
C LYS A 534 8.02 7.77 -6.75
N VAL A 535 8.42 8.49 -7.81
CA VAL A 535 7.79 9.75 -8.25
C VAL A 535 6.32 9.53 -8.67
N SER A 536 6.04 8.42 -9.34
CA SER A 536 4.68 8.04 -9.76
C SER A 536 3.77 7.57 -8.63
N GLU A 537 4.32 7.41 -7.41
CA GLU A 537 3.60 6.90 -6.25
C GLU A 537 3.42 7.96 -5.15
N GLY A 538 4.46 8.74 -4.81
CA GLY A 538 4.47 9.55 -3.58
C GLY A 538 4.48 11.07 -3.77
N ILE A 539 4.57 11.60 -4.99
CA ILE A 539 4.64 13.04 -5.23
C ILE A 539 3.33 13.53 -5.86
N ASP A 540 2.71 14.50 -5.19
CA ASP A 540 1.52 15.15 -5.71
C ASP A 540 1.89 16.38 -6.54
N PHE A 541 1.36 16.43 -7.76
CA PHE A 541 1.46 17.60 -8.63
C PHE A 541 0.20 18.44 -8.40
N ASP A 542 0.36 19.57 -7.71
CA ASP A 542 -0.73 20.49 -7.46
C ASP A 542 -0.84 21.51 -8.60
N HIS A 543 -2.05 21.63 -9.17
CA HIS A 543 -2.44 22.71 -10.09
C HIS A 543 -1.48 22.85 -11.29
N HIS A 544 -0.70 23.94 -11.30
CA HIS A 544 0.20 24.29 -12.40
C HIS A 544 1.42 23.37 -12.52
N LEU A 545 1.70 22.54 -11.51
CA LEU A 545 2.88 21.65 -11.50
C LEU A 545 2.77 20.48 -12.50
N GLY A 546 1.57 20.17 -13.00
CA GLY A 546 1.34 19.04 -13.90
C GLY A 546 0.14 19.24 -14.83
N ARG A 547 0.13 20.34 -15.60
CA ARG A 547 -0.98 20.68 -16.52
C ARG A 547 -1.16 19.67 -17.65
N CYS A 548 -0.08 19.02 -18.06
CA CYS A 548 -0.12 17.92 -19.01
C CYS A 548 0.64 16.72 -18.44
N VAL A 549 -0.04 15.58 -18.40
CA VAL A 549 0.57 14.29 -18.08
C VAL A 549 0.64 13.47 -19.35
N ILE A 550 1.85 13.12 -19.76
CA ILE A 550 2.12 12.30 -20.94
C ILE A 550 2.56 10.91 -20.46
N MET A 551 1.81 9.89 -20.84
CA MET A 551 2.16 8.49 -20.64
C MET A 551 2.79 7.96 -21.92
N PHE A 552 4.11 7.83 -21.93
CA PHE A 552 4.85 7.21 -23.02
C PHE A 552 4.76 5.70 -22.94
N GLY A 553 4.08 5.09 -23.90
CA GLY A 553 3.94 3.64 -23.93
C GLY A 553 3.01 3.06 -22.86
N VAL A 554 2.84 1.74 -22.93
CA VAL A 554 2.08 0.99 -21.92
C VAL A 554 3.05 0.46 -20.87
N PRO A 555 2.85 0.75 -19.56
CA PRO A 555 3.81 0.42 -18.50
C PRO A 555 3.70 -1.05 -18.06
N TYR A 556 4.06 -1.96 -18.96
CA TYR A 556 4.13 -3.39 -18.65
C TYR A 556 5.26 -3.72 -17.68
N VAL A 557 5.02 -4.69 -16.78
CA VAL A 557 6.09 -5.38 -16.05
C VAL A 557 6.98 -6.10 -17.06
N TYR A 558 8.25 -6.29 -16.69
CA TYR A 558 9.13 -7.20 -17.40
C TYR A 558 8.55 -8.63 -17.39
N THR A 559 7.98 -9.05 -18.51
CA THR A 559 7.25 -10.32 -18.65
C THR A 559 8.15 -11.55 -18.69
N GLN A 560 9.45 -11.36 -18.91
CA GLN A 560 10.43 -12.45 -18.91
C GLN A 560 10.88 -12.83 -17.49
N SER A 561 10.60 -12.00 -16.48
CA SER A 561 10.89 -12.32 -15.08
C SER A 561 10.22 -13.62 -14.67
N ARG A 562 10.98 -14.50 -14.03
CA ARG A 562 10.50 -15.84 -13.64
C ARG A 562 9.50 -15.80 -12.50
N ILE A 563 9.71 -14.88 -11.56
CA ILE A 563 8.79 -14.61 -10.46
C ILE A 563 7.41 -14.25 -11.03
N PHE A 564 7.39 -13.35 -12.01
CA PHE A 564 6.16 -12.92 -12.64
C PHE A 564 5.47 -14.04 -13.42
N LYS A 565 6.22 -14.86 -14.17
CA LYS A 565 5.67 -16.03 -14.87
C LYS A 565 5.04 -17.05 -13.93
N ALA A 566 5.74 -17.41 -12.86
CA ALA A 566 5.22 -18.34 -11.86
C ALA A 566 3.95 -17.79 -11.18
N ARG A 567 3.87 -16.45 -10.96
CA ARG A 567 2.65 -15.80 -10.48
C ARG A 567 1.49 -15.91 -11.47
N LEU A 568 1.75 -15.69 -12.75
CA LEU A 568 0.72 -15.80 -13.80
C LEU A 568 0.18 -17.23 -13.92
N GLU A 569 1.05 -18.23 -13.80
CA GLU A 569 0.65 -19.64 -13.78
C GLU A 569 -0.22 -19.94 -12.54
N TYR A 570 0.18 -19.45 -11.37
CA TYR A 570 -0.60 -19.62 -10.15
C TYR A 570 -1.99 -18.97 -10.23
N LEU A 571 -2.07 -17.73 -10.73
CA LEU A 571 -3.34 -17.01 -10.90
C LEU A 571 -4.27 -17.69 -11.93
N ARG A 572 -3.70 -18.29 -12.97
CA ARG A 572 -4.45 -19.09 -13.94
C ARG A 572 -5.03 -20.34 -13.29
N ASP A 573 -4.22 -21.07 -12.54
CA ASP A 573 -4.61 -22.40 -12.06
C ASP A 573 -5.54 -22.33 -10.84
N GLN A 574 -5.35 -21.36 -9.94
CA GLN A 574 -6.18 -21.23 -8.72
C GLN A 574 -7.40 -20.32 -8.91
N TYR A 575 -7.23 -19.19 -9.60
CA TYR A 575 -8.26 -18.15 -9.69
C TYR A 575 -8.89 -18.03 -11.09
N ASN A 576 -8.49 -18.90 -12.04
CA ASN A 576 -8.94 -18.89 -13.43
C ASN A 576 -8.75 -17.52 -14.12
N ILE A 577 -7.72 -16.78 -13.72
CA ILE A 577 -7.37 -15.47 -14.29
C ILE A 577 -6.41 -15.69 -15.45
N ARG A 578 -6.77 -15.22 -16.65
CA ARG A 578 -5.91 -15.40 -17.82
C ARG A 578 -4.63 -14.55 -17.68
N PRO A 579 -3.44 -15.06 -18.07
CA PRO A 579 -2.20 -14.29 -17.96
C PRO A 579 -2.24 -12.92 -18.63
N ASN A 580 -2.75 -12.86 -19.87
CA ASN A 580 -2.90 -11.59 -20.60
C ASN A 580 -3.86 -10.60 -19.94
N GLU A 581 -4.88 -11.11 -19.24
CA GLU A 581 -5.84 -10.29 -18.53
C GLU A 581 -5.19 -9.58 -17.35
N PHE A 582 -4.41 -10.32 -16.54
CA PHE A 582 -3.65 -9.77 -15.41
C PHE A 582 -2.56 -8.80 -15.87
N ILE A 583 -1.78 -9.14 -16.91
CA ILE A 583 -0.73 -8.26 -17.46
C ILE A 583 -1.33 -6.92 -17.91
N THR A 584 -2.48 -6.96 -18.57
CA THR A 584 -3.16 -5.75 -19.03
C THR A 584 -3.76 -4.96 -17.87
N PHE A 585 -4.35 -5.65 -16.89
CA PHE A 585 -4.88 -5.04 -15.67
C PHE A 585 -3.78 -4.28 -14.92
N ASP A 586 -2.65 -4.93 -14.65
CA ASP A 586 -1.55 -4.31 -13.92
C ASP A 586 -0.96 -3.10 -14.68
N ALA A 587 -0.83 -3.18 -16.00
CA ALA A 587 -0.37 -2.06 -16.81
C ALA A 587 -1.35 -0.87 -16.79
N MET A 588 -2.65 -1.13 -16.91
CA MET A 588 -3.67 -0.06 -16.89
C MET A 588 -3.81 0.56 -15.50
N ARG A 589 -3.65 -0.22 -14.43
CA ARG A 589 -3.60 0.26 -13.05
C ARG A 589 -2.51 1.32 -12.87
N HIS A 590 -1.27 1.02 -13.28
CA HIS A 590 -0.14 1.96 -13.16
C HIS A 590 -0.30 3.16 -14.10
N ALA A 591 -0.83 2.96 -15.31
CA ALA A 591 -1.11 4.06 -16.22
C ALA A 591 -2.16 5.02 -15.64
N ALA A 592 -3.27 4.49 -15.13
CA ALA A 592 -4.33 5.27 -14.50
C ALA A 592 -3.86 5.98 -13.23
N GLN A 593 -2.99 5.35 -12.44
CA GLN A 593 -2.36 5.99 -11.27
C GLN A 593 -1.56 7.23 -11.66
N CYS A 594 -0.75 7.14 -12.71
CA CYS A 594 0.03 8.27 -13.21
C CYS A 594 -0.89 9.37 -13.78
N LEU A 595 -1.88 8.99 -14.59
CA LEU A 595 -2.85 9.93 -15.17
C LEU A 595 -3.67 10.64 -14.09
N GLY A 596 -4.10 9.92 -13.06
CA GLY A 596 -4.89 10.45 -11.94
C GLY A 596 -4.18 11.54 -11.13
N ARG A 597 -2.89 11.79 -11.38
CA ARG A 597 -2.14 12.90 -10.76
C ARG A 597 -2.35 14.24 -11.45
N ALA A 598 -2.90 14.27 -12.67
CA ALA A 598 -3.12 15.50 -13.42
C ALA A 598 -4.21 16.40 -12.83
N ILE A 599 -5.05 15.88 -11.92
CA ILE A 599 -6.20 16.59 -11.37
C ILE A 599 -6.29 16.38 -9.87
N ARG A 600 -6.40 17.50 -9.13
CA ARG A 600 -6.53 17.50 -7.66
C ARG A 600 -7.84 18.06 -7.14
N GLY A 601 -8.58 18.81 -7.95
CA GLY A 601 -9.87 19.37 -7.55
C GLY A 601 -10.73 19.72 -8.75
N LYS A 602 -11.98 20.10 -8.50
CA LYS A 602 -12.94 20.44 -9.57
C LYS A 602 -12.60 21.75 -10.29
N SER A 603 -11.88 22.65 -9.63
CA SER A 603 -11.35 23.89 -10.22
C SER A 603 -10.06 23.67 -11.02
N ASP A 604 -9.41 22.52 -10.84
CA ASP A 604 -8.19 22.18 -11.54
C ASP A 604 -8.52 21.56 -12.90
N TYR A 605 -7.62 21.72 -13.86
CA TYR A 605 -7.77 21.14 -15.19
C TYR A 605 -6.42 20.60 -15.68
N GLY A 606 -6.51 19.49 -16.41
CA GLY A 606 -5.35 18.75 -16.86
C GLY A 606 -5.59 18.03 -18.18
N ILE A 607 -4.55 18.02 -19.02
CA ILE A 607 -4.50 17.23 -20.25
C ILE A 607 -3.83 15.88 -19.93
N MET A 608 -4.41 14.80 -20.44
CA MET A 608 -3.93 13.44 -20.23
C MET A 608 -3.64 12.80 -21.60
N ILE A 609 -2.36 12.66 -21.94
CA ILE A 609 -1.95 12.10 -23.23
C ILE A 609 -1.49 10.65 -23.03
N LEU A 610 -2.13 9.73 -23.72
CA LEU A 610 -1.75 8.32 -23.83
C LEU A 610 -1.02 8.12 -25.16
N ALA A 611 0.31 8.12 -25.13
CA ALA A 611 1.15 8.03 -26.33
C ALA A 611 1.52 6.56 -26.61
N ASP A 612 0.55 5.79 -27.11
CA ASP A 612 0.75 4.44 -27.68
C ASP A 612 -0.53 4.00 -28.39
N LYS A 613 -0.40 3.47 -29.63
CA LYS A 613 -1.54 2.90 -30.38
C LYS A 613 -2.28 1.80 -29.61
N ARG A 614 -1.61 1.09 -28.70
CA ARG A 614 -2.22 -0.03 -27.95
C ARG A 614 -3.29 0.41 -26.96
N PHE A 615 -3.29 1.67 -26.49
CA PHE A 615 -4.34 2.19 -25.61
C PHE A 615 -5.70 2.30 -26.31
N ALA A 616 -5.72 2.44 -27.64
CA ALA A 616 -6.96 2.51 -28.42
C ALA A 616 -7.71 1.17 -28.48
N ARG A 617 -7.06 0.05 -28.15
CA ARG A 617 -7.72 -1.26 -28.12
C ARG A 617 -8.71 -1.33 -26.96
N SER A 618 -9.88 -1.96 -27.21
CA SER A 618 -10.95 -2.11 -26.23
C SER A 618 -10.51 -2.81 -24.94
N ASP A 619 -9.65 -3.82 -25.05
CA ASP A 619 -9.08 -4.58 -23.92
C ASP A 619 -8.36 -3.71 -22.87
N LYS A 620 -7.81 -2.57 -23.29
CA LYS A 620 -7.10 -1.60 -22.44
C LYS A 620 -7.98 -0.40 -22.11
N ARG A 621 -8.65 0.18 -23.12
CA ARG A 621 -9.54 1.33 -22.94
C ARG A 621 -10.59 1.06 -21.87
N CYS A 622 -11.24 -0.11 -21.89
CA CYS A 622 -12.26 -0.52 -20.94
C CYS A 622 -11.74 -0.76 -19.50
N LYS A 623 -10.42 -0.90 -19.31
CA LYS A 623 -9.80 -1.08 -17.99
C LYS A 623 -9.33 0.24 -17.36
N LEU A 624 -9.43 1.36 -18.06
CA LEU A 624 -9.27 2.68 -17.43
C LEU A 624 -10.41 2.94 -16.43
N PRO A 625 -10.25 3.86 -15.47
CA PRO A 625 -11.35 4.27 -14.60
C PRO A 625 -12.51 4.89 -15.39
N SER A 626 -13.75 4.63 -14.96
CA SER A 626 -14.98 5.11 -15.61
C SER A 626 -15.01 6.62 -15.80
N TRP A 627 -14.46 7.39 -14.85
CA TRP A 627 -14.41 8.85 -14.92
C TRP A 627 -13.46 9.39 -16.00
N ILE A 628 -12.40 8.64 -16.37
CA ILE A 628 -11.53 8.97 -17.51
C ILE A 628 -12.23 8.56 -18.81
N GLN A 629 -12.81 7.36 -18.83
CA GLN A 629 -13.52 6.83 -20.01
C GLN A 629 -14.67 7.73 -20.45
N ALA A 630 -15.44 8.27 -19.50
CA ALA A 630 -16.56 9.17 -19.78
C ALA A 630 -16.14 10.44 -20.54
N GLN A 631 -14.88 10.86 -20.40
CA GLN A 631 -14.33 12.05 -21.07
C GLN A 631 -13.55 11.72 -22.35
N LEU A 632 -13.29 10.43 -22.60
CA LEU A 632 -12.57 9.97 -23.79
C LEU A 632 -13.55 9.72 -24.94
N SER A 633 -13.84 10.78 -25.71
CA SER A 633 -14.66 10.69 -26.92
C SER A 633 -13.91 9.97 -28.05
N ASP A 634 -14.65 9.37 -28.99
CA ASP A 634 -14.04 8.63 -30.11
C ASP A 634 -13.23 9.54 -31.05
N ALA A 635 -13.52 10.84 -31.07
CA ALA A 635 -12.73 11.83 -31.81
C ALA A 635 -11.33 12.03 -31.23
N PHE A 636 -11.12 11.77 -29.93
CA PHE A 636 -9.81 11.87 -29.28
C PHE A 636 -9.06 10.53 -29.23
N VAL A 637 -9.55 9.52 -29.97
CA VAL A 637 -8.91 8.21 -30.12
C VAL A 637 -8.18 8.15 -31.45
N ASN A 638 -6.95 7.62 -31.45
CA ASN A 638 -6.09 7.47 -32.64
C ASN A 638 -5.63 8.78 -33.28
N LEU A 639 -5.38 9.82 -32.49
CA LEU A 639 -4.87 11.10 -32.99
C LEU A 639 -3.42 11.00 -33.50
N SER A 640 -3.09 11.88 -34.45
CA SER A 640 -1.72 12.24 -34.77
C SER A 640 -1.14 13.24 -33.75
N THR A 641 0.17 13.47 -33.79
CA THR A 641 0.85 14.44 -32.90
C THR A 641 0.35 15.88 -33.12
N GLU A 642 0.17 16.30 -34.37
CA GLU A 642 -0.41 17.62 -34.70
C GLU A 642 -1.87 17.77 -34.30
N GLU A 643 -2.71 16.76 -34.53
CA GLU A 643 -4.12 16.80 -34.15
C GLU A 643 -4.27 16.90 -32.62
N ALA A 644 -3.44 16.16 -31.89
CA ALA A 644 -3.38 16.25 -30.43
C ALA A 644 -2.93 17.65 -29.98
N ALA A 645 -1.91 18.22 -30.61
CA ALA A 645 -1.46 19.58 -30.32
C ALA A 645 -2.57 20.62 -30.54
N GLN A 646 -3.34 20.50 -31.63
CA GLN A 646 -4.49 21.37 -31.90
C GLN A 646 -5.60 21.20 -30.85
N ALA A 647 -5.92 19.96 -30.48
CA ALA A 647 -6.87 19.66 -29.42
C ALA A 647 -6.44 20.27 -28.08
N CYS A 648 -5.15 20.16 -27.73
CA CYS A 648 -4.55 20.77 -26.54
C CYS A 648 -4.68 22.30 -26.56
N ARG A 649 -4.33 22.97 -27.66
CA ARG A 649 -4.47 24.44 -27.80
C ARG A 649 -5.92 24.86 -27.62
N ARG A 650 -6.87 24.14 -28.23
CA ARG A 650 -8.31 24.42 -28.11
C ARG A 650 -8.76 24.26 -26.66
N PHE A 651 -8.38 23.16 -26.01
CA PHE A 651 -8.72 22.89 -24.62
C PHE A 651 -8.16 23.97 -23.68
N LEU A 652 -6.87 24.28 -23.77
CA LEU A 652 -6.23 25.31 -22.94
C LEU A 652 -6.81 26.70 -23.19
N ARG A 653 -7.15 27.04 -24.44
CA ARG A 653 -7.82 28.31 -24.74
C ARG A 653 -9.18 28.38 -24.08
N VAL A 654 -9.99 27.32 -24.18
CA VAL A 654 -11.28 27.26 -23.49
C VAL A 654 -11.04 27.40 -21.99
N MET A 655 -10.15 26.59 -21.40
CA MET A 655 -9.87 26.57 -19.96
C MET A 655 -9.36 27.90 -19.42
N GLY A 656 -8.41 28.54 -20.10
CA GLY A 656 -7.75 29.78 -19.67
C GLY A 656 -8.44 31.09 -20.06
N SER A 657 -9.39 31.08 -21.00
CA SER A 657 -10.09 32.31 -21.44
C SER A 657 -11.27 32.72 -20.55
N GLN A 658 -11.76 31.82 -19.69
CA GLN A 658 -12.91 32.08 -18.83
C GLN A 658 -12.55 31.89 -17.35
N PRO A 659 -12.70 32.91 -16.49
CA PRO A 659 -12.52 32.74 -15.05
C PRO A 659 -13.62 31.81 -14.53
N PHE A 660 -13.24 30.61 -14.09
CA PHE A 660 -14.17 29.65 -13.52
C PHE A 660 -14.49 30.04 -12.08
N ARG A 661 -15.69 30.58 -11.84
CA ARG A 661 -16.10 31.07 -10.52
C ARG A 661 -16.82 29.97 -9.75
N ARG A 662 -16.93 30.18 -8.43
CA ARG A 662 -17.69 29.27 -7.55
C ARG A 662 -19.17 29.21 -7.93
N GLU A 663 -19.72 30.31 -8.43
CA GLU A 663 -21.12 30.42 -8.86
C GLU A 663 -21.45 29.45 -10.00
N ASP A 664 -20.54 29.29 -10.97
CA ASP A 664 -20.70 28.37 -12.10
C ASP A 664 -20.77 26.89 -11.68
N GLN A 665 -20.35 26.59 -10.45
CA GLN A 665 -20.37 25.23 -9.90
C GLN A 665 -21.67 24.92 -9.16
N LEU A 666 -22.40 25.92 -8.70
CA LEU A 666 -23.59 25.75 -7.86
C LEU A 666 -24.70 24.99 -8.63
N GLY A 667 -25.36 24.06 -7.94
CA GLY A 667 -26.44 23.24 -8.49
C GLY A 667 -25.97 22.04 -9.34
N LEU A 668 -24.73 22.04 -9.85
CA LEU A 668 -24.17 20.94 -10.67
C LEU A 668 -23.07 20.19 -9.94
N ALA A 669 -21.97 20.87 -9.65
CA ALA A 669 -20.75 20.28 -9.08
C ALA A 669 -20.54 20.65 -7.61
N LEU A 670 -21.11 21.76 -7.17
CA LEU A 670 -21.16 22.21 -5.80
C LEU A 670 -22.63 22.31 -5.38
N LEU A 671 -22.97 21.76 -4.22
CA LEU A 671 -24.33 21.76 -3.71
C LEU A 671 -24.40 22.66 -2.48
N THR A 672 -25.46 23.46 -2.40
CA THR A 672 -25.81 24.22 -1.19
C THR A 672 -26.61 23.35 -0.23
N HIS A 673 -26.80 23.82 1.01
CA HIS A 673 -27.64 23.12 1.99
C HIS A 673 -29.07 22.89 1.48
N GLN A 674 -29.65 23.90 0.83
CA GLN A 674 -31.00 23.82 0.27
C GLN A 674 -31.08 22.80 -0.87
N ASP A 675 -30.05 22.75 -1.74
CA ASP A 675 -29.98 21.74 -2.81
C ASP A 675 -29.94 20.33 -2.22
N VAL A 676 -29.15 20.12 -1.16
CA VAL A 676 -29.06 18.81 -0.48
C VAL A 676 -30.39 18.45 0.17
N GLU A 677 -31.05 19.37 0.87
CA GLU A 677 -32.37 19.12 1.45
C GLU A 677 -33.42 18.78 0.38
N ALA A 678 -33.41 19.49 -0.75
CA ALA A 678 -34.28 19.20 -1.88
C ALA A 678 -34.01 17.80 -2.46
N MET A 679 -32.74 17.45 -2.68
CA MET A 679 -32.35 16.10 -3.15
C MET A 679 -32.72 15.00 -2.17
N VAL A 680 -32.61 15.25 -0.85
CA VAL A 680 -33.03 14.31 0.19
C VAL A 680 -34.55 14.11 0.17
N LYS A 681 -35.32 15.19 0.03
CA LYS A 681 -36.79 15.12 -0.11
C LYS A 681 -37.20 14.36 -1.38
N GLU A 682 -36.61 14.69 -2.52
CA GLU A 682 -36.87 14.01 -3.79
C GLU A 682 -36.52 12.51 -3.72
N ARG A 683 -35.39 12.15 -3.09
CA ARG A 683 -35.05 10.73 -2.87
C ARG A 683 -36.00 10.04 -1.90
N ALA A 684 -36.42 10.71 -0.83
CA ALA A 684 -37.39 10.15 0.10
C ALA A 684 -38.74 9.88 -0.60
N GLU A 685 -39.19 10.80 -1.44
CA GLU A 685 -40.40 10.64 -2.27
C GLU A 685 -40.25 9.48 -3.28
N ASN A 686 -39.10 9.39 -3.97
CA ASN A 686 -38.82 8.31 -4.92
C ASN A 686 -38.71 6.92 -4.26
N VAL A 687 -38.16 6.82 -3.05
CA VAL A 687 -38.11 5.57 -2.28
C VAL A 687 -39.50 5.14 -1.82
N VAL A 688 -40.37 6.10 -1.46
CA VAL A 688 -41.77 5.83 -1.15
C VAL A 688 -42.49 5.30 -2.39
N ILE A 689 -42.31 5.95 -3.55
CA ILE A 689 -42.90 5.50 -4.83
C ILE A 689 -42.43 4.09 -5.21
N GLN A 690 -41.14 3.77 -5.06
CA GLN A 690 -40.60 2.41 -5.33
C GLN A 690 -41.14 1.34 -4.38
N LYS A 691 -41.37 1.67 -3.10
CA LYS A 691 -42.04 0.75 -2.17
C LYS A 691 -43.49 0.51 -2.58
N TYR A 692 -44.22 1.54 -3.02
CA TYR A 692 -45.61 1.39 -3.46
C TYR A 692 -45.73 0.61 -4.78
N THR A 693 -44.84 0.81 -5.75
CA THR A 693 -44.85 0.04 -7.01
C THR A 693 -44.46 -1.42 -6.82
N ASN A 694 -43.48 -1.73 -5.97
CA ASN A 694 -43.14 -3.12 -5.64
C ASN A 694 -44.24 -3.82 -4.83
N THR A 695 -44.96 -3.10 -3.96
CA THR A 695 -46.09 -3.67 -3.21
C THR A 695 -47.33 -3.86 -4.11
N ALA A 696 -47.53 -3.00 -5.11
CA ALA A 696 -48.57 -3.16 -6.13
C ALA A 696 -48.27 -4.32 -7.09
N ALA A 697 -46.99 -4.51 -7.48
CA ALA A 697 -46.55 -5.65 -8.30
C ALA A 697 -46.69 -6.99 -7.56
N ALA A 698 -46.48 -7.02 -6.24
CA ALA A 698 -46.68 -8.21 -5.40
C ALA A 698 -48.15 -8.58 -5.16
N LYS A 699 -49.11 -7.70 -5.50
CA LYS A 699 -50.57 -7.92 -5.35
C LYS A 699 -51.32 -8.03 -6.68
N GLY A 700 -50.62 -8.13 -7.81
CA GLY A 700 -51.23 -8.25 -9.14
C GLY A 700 -51.74 -9.66 -9.44
N ASN A 701 -53.05 -9.86 -9.25
CA ASN A 701 -53.82 -11.02 -9.75
C ASN A 701 -53.85 -10.98 -11.30
N PRO A 702 -53.71 -12.12 -12.03
CA PRO A 702 -53.70 -12.10 -13.49
C PRO A 702 -55.15 -12.13 -14.00
N GLY A 703 -55.73 -10.96 -14.25
CA GLY A 703 -57.04 -10.90 -14.89
C GLY A 703 -57.67 -9.51 -14.95
N GLY A 704 -57.65 -8.92 -16.15
CA GLY A 704 -58.73 -8.05 -16.63
C GLY A 704 -58.53 -6.54 -16.53
N GLY A 705 -58.63 -5.90 -17.70
CA GLY A 705 -59.28 -4.58 -17.85
C GLY A 705 -58.38 -3.35 -17.84
N LEU A 706 -58.40 -2.59 -18.93
CA LEU A 706 -57.94 -1.21 -19.00
C LEU A 706 -58.50 -0.38 -17.83
N ALA A 707 -57.62 0.25 -17.06
CA ALA A 707 -57.97 1.39 -16.21
C ALA A 707 -56.95 2.51 -16.45
N THR A 708 -57.29 3.36 -17.40
CA THR A 708 -56.76 4.72 -17.53
C THR A 708 -57.17 5.55 -16.32
N GLY A 709 -56.19 6.20 -15.67
CA GLY A 709 -56.43 7.30 -14.73
C GLY A 709 -56.16 6.97 -13.27
N LEU A 710 -54.95 7.26 -12.81
CA LEU A 710 -54.66 7.46 -11.39
C LEU A 710 -54.10 8.88 -11.23
N VAL A 711 -54.97 9.78 -10.78
CA VAL A 711 -54.65 11.16 -10.40
C VAL A 711 -54.09 11.12 -8.98
N VAL A 712 -52.87 11.62 -8.81
CA VAL A 712 -52.33 11.95 -7.48
C VAL A 712 -53.09 13.19 -6.97
N PRO A 713 -53.71 13.18 -5.78
CA PRO A 713 -54.30 14.39 -5.23
C PRO A 713 -53.16 15.33 -4.81
N GLY A 714 -52.89 16.35 -5.63
CA GLY A 714 -52.03 17.48 -5.23
C GLY A 714 -50.93 17.96 -6.20
N SER A 715 -50.72 17.34 -7.37
CA SER A 715 -49.65 17.77 -8.30
C SER A 715 -50.20 18.19 -9.67
N GLN A 716 -50.16 19.50 -9.98
CA GLN A 716 -50.46 20.05 -11.32
C GLN A 716 -49.22 20.03 -12.23
N ILE A 717 -48.63 18.87 -12.55
CA ILE A 717 -47.68 18.75 -13.68
C ILE A 717 -47.82 17.35 -14.30
N PRO A 718 -48.04 17.21 -15.62
CA PRO A 718 -48.08 15.91 -16.28
C PRO A 718 -46.67 15.32 -16.41
N VAL A 719 -46.46 14.13 -15.84
CA VAL A 719 -45.22 13.34 -15.96
C VAL A 719 -45.12 12.75 -17.37
N ARG A 720 -44.12 13.16 -18.16
CA ARG A 720 -43.71 12.46 -19.38
C ARG A 720 -42.85 11.26 -19.00
N LEU A 721 -43.37 10.05 -19.17
CA LEU A 721 -42.58 8.81 -19.15
C LEU A 721 -41.66 8.77 -20.38
N ALA A 722 -40.36 8.91 -20.18
CA ALA A 722 -39.36 8.66 -21.22
C ALA A 722 -39.10 7.14 -21.30
N THR A 723 -39.83 6.43 -22.15
CA THR A 723 -39.55 5.04 -22.50
C THR A 723 -38.48 5.00 -23.60
N GLY A 724 -37.22 4.88 -23.20
CA GLY A 724 -36.13 4.49 -24.11
C GLY A 724 -36.05 2.97 -24.26
N MET A 725 -36.89 2.40 -25.12
CA MET A 725 -36.73 1.02 -25.60
C MET A 725 -36.14 1.07 -27.01
N MET A 726 -34.96 0.46 -27.19
CA MET A 726 -34.40 0.14 -28.51
C MET A 726 -35.33 -0.84 -29.26
N PRO A 727 -35.51 -0.71 -30.57
CA PRO A 727 -36.25 -1.69 -31.36
C PRO A 727 -35.38 -2.94 -31.64
N PRO A 728 -35.99 -4.14 -31.82
CA PRO A 728 -35.27 -5.36 -32.18
C PRO A 728 -34.88 -5.36 -33.67
N PRO A 729 -33.89 -6.17 -34.08
CA PRO A 729 -33.44 -6.23 -35.47
C PRO A 729 -34.50 -6.93 -36.34
N SER A 730 -34.92 -6.28 -37.43
CA SER A 730 -35.76 -6.88 -38.46
C SER A 730 -34.93 -7.81 -39.35
N GLN A 731 -35.40 -9.05 -39.50
CA GLN A 731 -35.02 -9.94 -40.58
C GLN A 731 -35.67 -9.49 -41.88
N MET A 732 -34.85 -9.20 -42.89
CA MET A 732 -35.00 -9.66 -44.29
C MET A 732 -33.67 -9.47 -45.00
#